data_AF-A0A0D6QGT6-F1
#
_entry.id   AF-A0A0D6QGT6-F1
#
_cell.length_a   1.000
_cell.length_b   1.000
_cell.length_c   1.000
_cell.angle_alpha   90.00
_cell.angle_beta   90.00
_cell.angle_gamma   90.00
#
_symmetry.space_group_name_H-M   'P 1'
#
loop_
_entity.id
_entity.type
_entity.pdbx_description
1 polymer ?
#
loop_
_entity_poly.entity_id
_entity_poly.type
_entity_poly.pdbx_seq_one_letter_code
_entity_poly.pdbx_strand_id
1 'polypeptide(L)'
;MIRRTLLLAALGLAVVACEGAKGPAGAPGRDGTNGQDGQDGTNGTSCTVTDNHDGTHTITCTDGTSVTVSNGATGGNVAIGDFHGAAFLKSSGEYATGKFDVKVTITGATAAADGTLTVDFTAATPGAGGQPVPGIAAITADVAKLVPGTATERASRFVPYITRIETATAGDWPNPAGTTAVQGNTEGNGALTDHGDGSYTYVFATNLANATTEGAPVGYQRNLLHRVSVMIGGHDGPTGEATYDFVPDGSAITTTRNIVQTAACKACHGEEFHGHGGNRLSVENCATCHVPGTADANGGQSLDLAVMIHKIHAGGELASLPGPDGKVWDDPSTPQDESADNGEYAIWGYRNTKHEWWKAEFPAVLANCQKCHTGTGAQVDNWKTNPTRAACGSCHDTVDFATGANHLGGAQADDSGCATCHGATTGWAPIVPAHDWTTKDPRNVPEFDAELSLSAPANGKYYVAGEAPVVTVVLKDKATGTPIDHDLVTGAALGCLPTGCPAPTSPTTFANTAFFVSGPRATRNPVLTTTARAKIEVAAPASWDLSGGAALALKVDSGRDVTLYNQTGGDFVASGTISVTVPPAAFANPAAATPAELAAGLNAIPAFGRRAIAYVEGGRFGIRSRNLGRVYAIQLDPSAVTTAVFGGDTALKMPGGYYPSNTLAFNAAPGAANDRKVTRSAGSITYQLDPVDDLQPGTYVASVEISRLGRVSETNYRTPTVAKVAFQVKTAAVEKPIASNCNSCHQSADGRGFVLDFSRHNKIFSDDAVDQCGACHDYQPGSATGAWLGGHPISKRVHAVHFGSSLFTPLATVAYSNGDPVAGRNWDITFPQDVRNCQACHPDGTSSGTWAARPNRLACWGCHDSEAAKAHMALQTLDPTPANPWSGDEQESCQACH
;
A
#
# COMPACT_ATOMS: atom_id res chain seq x y z
N MET A 1 -16.04 -51.93 -14.95
CA MET A 1 -16.92 -53.05 -15.37
C MET A 1 -17.98 -52.50 -16.34
N ILE A 2 -18.03 -53.10 -17.54
CA ILE A 2 -19.19 -53.36 -18.43
C ILE A 2 -20.22 -52.24 -18.72
N ARG A 3 -20.08 -51.68 -19.94
CA ARG A 3 -21.06 -51.39 -21.01
C ARG A 3 -22.57 -51.33 -20.71
N ARG A 4 -23.24 -50.37 -21.37
CA ARG A 4 -24.42 -50.62 -22.22
C ARG A 4 -24.50 -49.63 -23.40
N THR A 5 -24.95 -50.14 -24.55
CA THR A 5 -25.04 -49.50 -25.88
C THR A 5 -26.41 -49.85 -26.49
N LEU A 6 -26.83 -49.08 -27.51
CA LEU A 6 -27.93 -49.28 -28.50
C LEU A 6 -29.33 -48.77 -28.07
N LEU A 7 -30.18 -48.17 -28.91
CA LEU A 7 -30.42 -48.30 -30.36
C LEU A 7 -31.13 -47.05 -30.95
N LEU A 8 -31.11 -46.95 -32.29
CA LEU A 8 -31.60 -45.91 -33.21
C LEU A 8 -33.15 -45.83 -33.45
N ALA A 9 -33.57 -44.63 -33.90
CA ALA A 9 -34.51 -44.31 -35.01
C ALA A 9 -36.01 -43.94 -34.77
N ALA A 10 -36.29 -42.66 -35.09
CA ALA A 10 -37.23 -42.13 -36.11
C ALA A 10 -38.73 -41.84 -35.83
N LEU A 11 -39.02 -40.52 -35.94
CA LEU A 11 -40.16 -39.80 -36.56
C LEU A 11 -41.57 -39.76 -35.93
N GLY A 12 -42.06 -38.53 -35.69
CA GLY A 12 -43.46 -38.15 -35.53
C GLY A 12 -43.68 -36.67 -35.18
N LEU A 13 -43.82 -35.82 -36.22
CA LEU A 13 -44.36 -34.42 -36.22
C LEU A 13 -45.79 -34.37 -35.59
N ALA A 14 -46.38 -33.30 -35.02
CA ALA A 14 -46.16 -31.85 -35.08
C ALA A 14 -47.04 -31.05 -34.04
N VAL A 15 -46.66 -29.77 -33.81
CA VAL A 15 -47.38 -28.53 -33.37
C VAL A 15 -47.94 -28.48 -31.91
N VAL A 16 -47.84 -27.41 -31.09
CA VAL A 16 -47.70 -25.94 -31.25
C VAL A 16 -47.01 -25.34 -30.01
N ALA A 17 -46.03 -24.45 -30.18
CA ALA A 17 -45.70 -23.41 -29.19
C ALA A 17 -45.34 -22.12 -29.93
N CYS A 18 -46.01 -21.03 -29.55
CA CYS A 18 -45.84 -19.69 -30.11
C CYS A 18 -44.57 -19.05 -29.54
N GLU A 19 -43.57 -18.81 -30.39
CA GLU A 19 -42.51 -17.84 -30.13
C GLU A 19 -42.69 -16.67 -31.11
N GLY A 20 -42.95 -15.48 -30.59
CA GLY A 20 -42.94 -14.25 -31.37
C GLY A 20 -41.49 -13.88 -31.69
N ALA A 21 -41.13 -13.90 -32.97
CA ALA A 21 -39.82 -13.44 -33.43
C ALA A 21 -39.61 -11.95 -33.08
N LYS A 22 -38.48 -11.64 -32.44
CA LYS A 22 -37.95 -10.29 -32.28
C LYS A 22 -37.82 -9.64 -33.66
N GLY A 23 -38.47 -8.50 -33.87
CA GLY A 23 -38.39 -7.76 -35.14
C GLY A 23 -36.95 -7.34 -35.47
N PRO A 24 -36.59 -7.22 -36.77
CA PRO A 24 -35.27 -6.76 -37.17
C PRO A 24 -35.01 -5.32 -36.66
N ALA A 25 -33.76 -5.03 -36.31
CA ALA A 25 -33.32 -3.71 -35.94
C ALA A 25 -33.66 -2.69 -37.04
N GLY A 26 -34.17 -1.51 -36.64
CA GLY A 26 -34.39 -0.40 -37.57
C GLY A 26 -33.08 0.04 -38.23
N ALA A 27 -33.14 0.46 -39.48
CA ALA A 27 -31.97 0.96 -40.20
C ALA A 27 -31.38 2.18 -39.48
N PRO A 28 -30.04 2.30 -39.39
CA PRO A 28 -29.39 3.51 -38.87
C PRO A 28 -29.88 4.75 -39.62
N GLY A 29 -30.12 5.84 -38.89
CA GLY A 29 -30.32 7.15 -39.51
C GLY A 29 -29.10 7.53 -40.35
N ARG A 30 -29.30 8.23 -41.47
CA ARG A 30 -28.19 8.70 -42.30
C ARG A 30 -27.36 9.70 -41.48
N ASP A 31 -26.05 9.48 -41.46
CA ASP A 31 -25.10 10.45 -40.93
C ASP A 31 -25.30 11.79 -41.65
N GLY A 32 -25.35 12.89 -40.90
CA GLY A 32 -25.27 14.23 -41.47
C GLY A 32 -23.90 14.40 -42.15
N THR A 33 -23.86 15.04 -43.31
CA THR A 33 -22.58 15.41 -43.93
C THR A 33 -21.81 16.35 -43.01
N ASN A 34 -20.57 15.97 -42.67
CA ASN A 34 -19.63 16.87 -41.97
C ASN A 34 -19.51 18.19 -42.74
N GLY A 35 -19.57 19.32 -42.02
CA GLY A 35 -19.17 20.60 -42.60
C GLY A 35 -17.71 20.55 -43.03
N GLN A 36 -17.32 21.31 -44.06
CA GLN A 36 -15.90 21.49 -44.36
C GLN A 36 -15.23 22.20 -43.19
N ASP A 37 -14.13 21.63 -42.71
CA ASP A 37 -13.26 22.31 -41.75
C ASP A 37 -12.82 23.65 -42.34
N GLY A 38 -12.90 24.71 -41.54
CA GLY A 38 -12.31 25.99 -41.91
C GLY A 38 -10.80 25.82 -42.09
N GLN A 39 -10.19 26.61 -42.98
CA GLN A 39 -8.73 26.64 -43.06
C GLN A 39 -8.14 26.99 -41.69
N ASP A 40 -7.14 26.23 -41.26
CA ASP A 40 -6.38 26.55 -40.05
C ASP A 40 -5.91 28.01 -40.12
N GLY A 41 -6.13 28.74 -39.02
CA GLY A 41 -5.53 30.06 -38.86
C GLY A 41 -4.00 29.95 -38.96
N THR A 42 -3.36 31.01 -39.44
CA THR A 42 -1.89 31.09 -39.43
C THR A 42 -1.39 30.94 -38.00
N ASN A 43 -0.39 30.08 -37.77
CA ASN A 43 0.22 29.90 -36.44
C ASN A 43 0.57 31.26 -35.83
N GLY A 44 0.13 31.51 -34.60
CA GLY A 44 0.49 32.72 -33.86
C GLY A 44 2.00 32.83 -33.65
N THR A 45 2.48 34.06 -33.51
CA THR A 45 3.89 34.37 -33.29
C THR A 45 4.39 33.72 -31.99
N SER A 46 5.58 33.10 -32.01
CA SER A 46 6.19 32.50 -30.82
C SER A 46 6.42 33.57 -29.74
N CYS A 47 6.07 33.27 -28.49
CA CYS A 47 6.25 34.14 -27.34
C CYS A 47 7.11 33.47 -26.26
N THR A 48 7.80 34.30 -25.48
CA THR A 48 8.64 33.92 -24.34
C THR A 48 8.05 34.55 -23.08
N VAL A 49 8.12 33.84 -21.96
CA VAL A 49 7.66 34.36 -20.66
C VAL A 49 8.89 34.61 -19.79
N THR A 50 9.03 35.82 -19.29
CA THR A 50 10.08 36.22 -18.34
C THR A 50 9.43 36.48 -16.98
N ASP A 51 9.91 35.82 -15.93
CA ASP A 51 9.55 36.17 -14.55
C ASP A 51 10.28 37.46 -14.14
N ASN A 52 9.52 38.45 -13.67
CA ASN A 52 10.07 39.74 -13.28
C ASN A 52 10.52 39.76 -11.80
N HIS A 53 10.27 38.68 -11.04
CA HIS A 53 10.63 38.53 -9.62
C HIS A 53 9.97 39.56 -8.68
N ASP A 54 8.88 40.17 -9.11
CA ASP A 54 8.06 41.13 -8.34
C ASP A 54 6.59 40.69 -8.22
N GLY A 55 6.30 39.43 -8.57
CA GLY A 55 4.94 38.88 -8.62
C GLY A 55 4.25 39.12 -9.97
N THR A 56 4.99 39.47 -11.01
CA THR A 56 4.49 39.61 -12.38
C THR A 56 5.34 38.82 -13.39
N HIS A 57 4.74 38.44 -14.52
CA HIS A 57 5.39 37.77 -15.63
C HIS A 57 5.21 38.59 -16.92
N THR A 58 6.27 38.77 -17.68
CA THR A 58 6.22 39.45 -18.98
C THR A 58 6.23 38.41 -20.10
N ILE A 59 5.12 38.32 -20.82
CA ILE A 59 4.99 37.53 -22.05
C ILE A 59 5.42 38.43 -23.20
N THR A 60 6.48 38.08 -23.91
CA THR A 60 7.02 38.83 -25.06
C THR A 60 6.98 37.97 -26.31
N CYS A 61 6.28 38.42 -27.33
CA CYS A 61 6.15 37.75 -28.61
C CYS A 61 7.17 38.24 -29.63
N THR A 62 7.49 37.39 -30.60
CA THR A 62 8.48 37.67 -31.66
C THR A 62 8.06 38.78 -32.63
N ASP A 63 6.79 39.19 -32.61
CA ASP A 63 6.27 40.37 -33.31
C ASP A 63 6.48 41.69 -32.53
N GLY A 64 7.15 41.62 -31.37
CA GLY A 64 7.44 42.77 -30.52
C GLY A 64 6.30 43.15 -29.57
N THR A 65 5.17 42.44 -29.59
CA THR A 65 4.13 42.62 -28.58
C THR A 65 4.60 42.07 -27.24
N SER A 66 4.29 42.78 -26.15
CA SER A 66 4.54 42.28 -24.80
C SER A 66 3.38 42.61 -23.90
N VAL A 67 3.10 41.69 -22.97
CA VAL A 67 2.12 41.90 -21.90
C VAL A 67 2.72 41.44 -20.59
N THR A 68 2.68 42.33 -19.60
CA THR A 68 3.00 41.97 -18.22
C THR A 68 1.70 41.56 -17.52
N VAL A 69 1.64 40.30 -17.12
CA VAL A 69 0.55 39.75 -16.32
C VAL A 69 1.00 39.69 -14.87
N SER A 70 0.20 40.22 -13.96
CA SER A 70 0.41 39.98 -12.54
C SER A 70 -0.06 38.59 -12.17
N ASN A 71 0.56 37.99 -11.16
CA ASN A 71 -0.04 36.84 -10.50
C ASN A 71 -1.50 37.14 -10.15
N GLY A 72 -2.37 36.14 -10.26
CA GLY A 72 -3.72 36.26 -9.72
C GLY A 72 -3.65 36.65 -8.24
N ALA A 73 -4.63 37.41 -7.75
CA ALA A 73 -4.78 37.58 -6.31
C ALA A 73 -4.77 36.19 -5.67
N THR A 74 -3.91 35.98 -4.67
CA THR A 74 -3.80 34.73 -3.94
C THR A 74 -5.21 34.27 -3.57
N GLY A 75 -5.73 33.23 -4.22
CA GLY A 75 -6.93 32.57 -3.74
C GLY A 75 -6.58 32.14 -2.33
N GLY A 76 -7.30 32.65 -1.32
CA GLY A 76 -6.86 32.61 0.08
C GLY A 76 -6.22 31.26 0.41
N ASN A 77 -4.92 31.26 0.72
CA ASN A 77 -4.13 30.05 0.88
C ASN A 77 -4.87 29.07 1.79
N VAL A 78 -5.12 27.87 1.29
CA VAL A 78 -5.76 26.80 2.06
C VAL A 78 -4.69 25.82 2.45
N ALA A 79 -4.32 25.79 3.74
CA ALA A 79 -3.35 24.83 4.21
C ALA A 79 -3.97 23.43 4.23
N ILE A 80 -3.23 22.42 3.80
CA ILE A 80 -3.69 21.02 3.82
C ILE A 80 -4.09 20.61 5.25
N GLY A 81 -3.33 21.08 6.24
CA GLY A 81 -3.57 20.83 7.66
C GLY A 81 -4.87 21.43 8.22
N ASP A 82 -5.52 22.35 7.49
CA ASP A 82 -6.83 22.90 7.88
C ASP A 82 -7.97 21.91 7.64
N PHE A 83 -7.73 20.87 6.82
CA PHE A 83 -8.72 19.87 6.42
C PHE A 83 -8.26 18.43 6.63
N HIS A 84 -6.99 18.23 7.02
CA HIS A 84 -6.37 16.92 7.16
C HIS A 84 -5.48 16.84 8.40
N GLY A 85 -5.24 15.60 8.83
CA GLY A 85 -4.37 15.25 9.92
C GLY A 85 -5.02 15.33 11.30
N ALA A 86 -4.29 14.83 12.30
CA ALA A 86 -4.81 14.65 13.65
C ALA A 86 -5.34 15.94 14.31
N ALA A 87 -4.75 17.10 14.02
CA ALA A 87 -5.19 18.38 14.58
C ALA A 87 -6.60 18.75 14.07
N PHE A 88 -6.84 18.65 12.76
CA PHE A 88 -8.14 18.90 12.16
C PHE A 88 -9.19 17.89 12.63
N LEU A 89 -8.84 16.60 12.72
CA LEU A 89 -9.75 15.57 13.23
C LEU A 89 -10.19 15.87 14.67
N LYS A 90 -9.28 16.36 15.51
CA LYS A 90 -9.57 16.79 16.90
C LYS A 90 -10.28 18.14 17.00
N SER A 91 -10.45 18.86 15.89
CA SER A 91 -11.15 20.15 15.86
C SER A 91 -12.39 20.13 14.95
N SER A 92 -12.81 18.95 14.50
CA SER A 92 -13.97 18.77 13.61
C SER A 92 -14.90 17.67 14.12
N GLY A 93 -16.08 17.56 13.51
CA GLY A 93 -17.07 16.55 13.91
C GLY A 93 -17.44 16.63 15.39
N GLU A 94 -17.49 15.47 16.04
CA GLU A 94 -17.88 15.32 17.46
C GLU A 94 -16.93 16.05 18.42
N TYR A 95 -15.63 16.10 18.09
CA TYR A 95 -14.64 16.81 18.90
C TYR A 95 -14.87 18.33 18.91
N ALA A 96 -15.31 18.89 17.79
CA ALA A 96 -15.69 20.31 17.73
C ALA A 96 -16.94 20.63 18.57
N THR A 97 -17.79 19.63 18.81
CA THR A 97 -19.06 19.80 19.52
C THR A 97 -19.00 19.46 21.01
N GLY A 98 -17.84 19.02 21.54
CA GLY A 98 -17.65 18.80 22.98
C GLY A 98 -17.09 17.44 23.37
N LYS A 99 -16.90 16.50 22.42
CA LYS A 99 -16.24 15.20 22.70
C LYS A 99 -14.77 15.42 23.05
N PHE A 100 -14.27 14.67 24.05
CA PHE A 100 -12.84 14.55 24.32
C PHE A 100 -12.53 13.21 25.00
N ASP A 101 -11.36 12.65 24.72
CA ASP A 101 -10.95 11.38 25.30
C ASP A 101 -10.61 11.52 26.78
N VAL A 102 -10.89 10.48 27.57
CA VAL A 102 -10.46 10.32 28.95
C VAL A 102 -9.85 8.94 29.17
N LYS A 103 -8.80 8.89 30.01
CA LYS A 103 -8.27 7.65 30.55
C LYS A 103 -9.11 7.23 31.76
N VAL A 104 -9.85 6.14 31.60
CA VAL A 104 -10.56 5.48 32.70
C VAL A 104 -9.64 4.43 33.32
N THR A 105 -9.67 4.28 34.64
CA THR A 105 -8.94 3.23 35.35
C THR A 105 -9.81 2.72 36.49
N ILE A 106 -10.20 1.45 36.44
CA ILE A 106 -10.89 0.79 37.55
C ILE A 106 -9.85 0.49 38.62
N THR A 107 -10.07 1.04 39.82
CA THR A 107 -9.18 0.91 40.97
C THR A 107 -9.56 -0.27 41.86
N GLY A 108 -10.81 -0.71 41.79
CA GLY A 108 -11.29 -1.89 42.51
C GLY A 108 -12.69 -2.31 42.07
N ALA A 109 -12.99 -3.59 42.27
CA ALA A 109 -14.33 -4.15 42.09
C ALA A 109 -14.60 -5.18 43.19
N THR A 110 -15.78 -5.12 43.80
CA THR A 110 -16.21 -6.03 44.85
C THR A 110 -17.61 -6.55 44.59
N ALA A 111 -17.79 -7.87 44.58
CA ALA A 111 -19.09 -8.51 44.50
C ALA A 111 -19.37 -9.29 45.79
N ALA A 112 -20.39 -8.86 46.54
CA ALA A 112 -20.79 -9.48 47.79
C ALA A 112 -21.49 -10.83 47.56
N ALA A 113 -21.55 -11.67 48.59
CA ALA A 113 -22.15 -13.01 48.49
C ALA A 113 -23.64 -13.00 48.11
N ASP A 114 -24.33 -11.89 48.38
CA ASP A 114 -25.72 -11.65 47.97
C ASP A 114 -25.87 -11.22 46.50
N GLY A 115 -24.76 -11.09 45.75
CA GLY A 115 -24.74 -10.69 44.35
C GLY A 115 -24.65 -9.19 44.09
N THR A 116 -24.54 -8.35 45.13
CA THR A 116 -24.35 -6.89 44.98
C THR A 116 -22.94 -6.58 44.48
N LEU A 117 -22.82 -5.87 43.35
CA LEU A 117 -21.55 -5.51 42.72
C LEU A 117 -21.31 -3.99 42.83
N THR A 118 -20.12 -3.62 43.30
CA THR A 118 -19.63 -2.24 43.38
C THR A 118 -18.28 -2.13 42.68
N VAL A 119 -18.07 -1.03 41.95
CA VAL A 119 -16.85 -0.74 41.19
C VAL A 119 -16.39 0.67 41.53
N ASP A 120 -15.11 0.81 41.85
CA ASP A 120 -14.45 2.10 42.03
C ASP A 120 -13.54 2.36 40.83
N PHE A 121 -13.60 3.56 40.28
CA PHE A 121 -12.78 3.95 39.13
C PHE A 121 -12.41 5.44 39.17
N THR A 122 -11.39 5.79 38.40
CA THR A 122 -10.96 7.17 38.17
C THR A 122 -11.06 7.52 36.70
N ALA A 123 -11.40 8.77 36.40
CA ALA A 123 -11.33 9.35 35.06
C ALA A 123 -10.37 10.55 35.06
N ALA A 124 -9.45 10.58 34.10
CA ALA A 124 -8.50 11.68 33.94
C ALA A 124 -8.25 11.98 32.46
N THR A 125 -7.78 13.18 32.12
CA THR A 125 -7.35 13.48 30.75
C THR A 125 -6.20 12.55 30.33
N PRO A 126 -6.11 12.12 29.07
CA PRO A 126 -5.01 11.28 28.60
C PRO A 126 -3.64 11.96 28.74
N GLY A 127 -2.57 11.17 28.86
CA GLY A 127 -1.19 11.66 28.93
C GLY A 127 -0.55 11.64 30.33
N ALA A 128 0.76 11.88 30.39
CA ALA A 128 1.51 11.93 31.64
C ALA A 128 1.07 13.16 32.46
N GLY A 129 0.66 12.94 33.72
CA GLY A 129 0.15 14.02 34.57
C GLY A 129 -1.29 14.46 34.24
N GLY A 130 -2.08 13.59 33.63
CA GLY A 130 -3.48 13.83 33.29
C GLY A 130 -4.29 14.40 34.46
N GLN A 131 -5.14 15.38 34.17
CA GLN A 131 -5.96 16.07 35.16
C GLN A 131 -7.21 15.24 35.47
N PRO A 132 -7.66 15.16 36.74
CA PRO A 132 -8.89 14.46 37.08
C PRO A 132 -10.10 15.09 36.40
N VAL A 133 -11.05 14.25 35.98
CA VAL A 133 -12.28 14.66 35.29
C VAL A 133 -13.48 14.35 36.19
N PRO A 134 -13.94 15.30 37.03
CA PRO A 134 -15.19 15.19 37.79
C PRO A 134 -16.40 15.51 36.90
N GLY A 135 -17.61 15.32 37.42
CA GLY A 135 -18.87 15.73 36.79
C GLY A 135 -19.39 14.80 35.70
N ILE A 136 -18.90 13.56 35.63
CA ILE A 136 -19.45 12.55 34.70
C ILE A 136 -20.85 12.17 35.16
N ALA A 137 -21.85 12.58 34.36
CA ALA A 137 -23.25 12.47 34.74
C ALA A 137 -23.84 11.05 34.60
N ALA A 138 -23.29 10.25 33.68
CA ALA A 138 -23.78 8.91 33.40
C ALA A 138 -22.65 8.03 32.83
N ILE A 139 -22.77 6.73 33.08
CA ILE A 139 -21.94 5.69 32.49
C ILE A 139 -22.81 4.53 32.04
N THR A 140 -22.26 3.67 31.19
CA THR A 140 -22.75 2.29 31.05
C THR A 140 -21.71 1.32 31.60
N ALA A 141 -22.17 0.17 32.09
CA ALA A 141 -21.30 -0.86 32.64
C ALA A 141 -21.82 -2.26 32.31
N ASP A 142 -20.92 -3.24 32.25
CA ASP A 142 -21.28 -4.66 32.14
C ASP A 142 -20.40 -5.53 33.04
N VAL A 143 -20.83 -6.76 33.24
CA VAL A 143 -20.10 -7.77 33.99
C VAL A 143 -20.36 -9.17 33.44
N ALA A 144 -19.29 -9.94 33.29
CA ALA A 144 -19.33 -11.32 32.83
C ALA A 144 -18.41 -12.22 33.67
N LYS A 145 -18.81 -13.48 33.89
CA LYS A 145 -17.91 -14.50 34.46
C LYS A 145 -17.19 -15.26 33.36
N LEU A 146 -15.95 -15.67 33.62
CA LEU A 146 -15.19 -16.55 32.74
C LEU A 146 -15.44 -18.00 33.13
N VAL A 147 -16.10 -18.75 32.25
CA VAL A 147 -16.29 -20.19 32.38
C VAL A 147 -15.15 -20.91 31.64
N PRO A 148 -14.39 -21.80 32.31
CA PRO A 148 -13.37 -22.62 31.66
C PRO A 148 -13.95 -23.51 30.56
N GLY A 149 -13.13 -23.84 29.56
CA GLY A 149 -13.49 -24.85 28.56
C GLY A 149 -13.62 -26.23 29.17
N THR A 150 -14.39 -27.10 28.53
CA THR A 150 -14.57 -28.51 28.88
C THR A 150 -13.89 -29.42 27.85
N ALA A 151 -13.99 -30.74 28.01
CA ALA A 151 -13.44 -31.68 27.03
C ALA A 151 -14.14 -31.60 25.66
N THR A 152 -15.45 -31.30 25.65
CA THR A 152 -16.30 -31.23 24.45
C THR A 152 -16.43 -29.80 23.91
N GLU A 153 -16.35 -28.79 24.78
CA GLU A 153 -16.34 -27.36 24.43
C GLU A 153 -15.00 -26.76 24.87
N ARG A 154 -13.96 -26.92 24.05
CA ARG A 154 -12.59 -26.67 24.52
C ARG A 154 -12.27 -25.20 24.81
N ALA A 155 -12.98 -24.25 24.19
CA ALA A 155 -12.77 -22.84 24.44
C ALA A 155 -13.39 -22.41 25.78
N SER A 156 -12.63 -21.69 26.61
CA SER A 156 -13.22 -20.88 27.68
C SER A 156 -14.12 -19.80 27.08
N ARG A 157 -15.13 -19.33 27.81
CA ARG A 157 -16.03 -18.27 27.34
C ARG A 157 -16.44 -17.34 28.47
N PHE A 158 -16.62 -16.07 28.12
CA PHE A 158 -17.35 -15.17 29.01
C PHE A 158 -18.84 -15.49 28.95
N VAL A 159 -19.51 -15.38 30.09
CA VAL A 159 -20.96 -15.47 30.24
C VAL A 159 -21.44 -14.18 30.90
N PRO A 160 -22.11 -13.28 30.15
CA PRO A 160 -22.59 -12.02 30.68
C PRO A 160 -23.72 -12.23 31.68
N TYR A 161 -23.77 -11.38 32.70
CA TYR A 161 -24.91 -11.30 33.63
C TYR A 161 -26.05 -10.42 33.10
N ILE A 162 -25.76 -9.62 32.08
CA ILE A 162 -26.68 -8.65 31.51
C ILE A 162 -26.88 -8.99 30.03
N THR A 163 -28.11 -9.38 29.70
CA THR A 163 -28.51 -9.76 28.34
C THR A 163 -29.81 -9.07 27.96
N ARG A 164 -30.06 -8.93 26.67
CA ARG A 164 -31.35 -8.51 26.11
C ARG A 164 -31.84 -9.52 25.08
N ILE A 165 -33.15 -9.51 24.83
CA ILE A 165 -33.76 -10.23 23.71
C ILE A 165 -34.03 -9.23 22.60
N GLU A 166 -33.41 -9.44 21.45
CA GLU A 166 -33.81 -8.77 20.22
C GLU A 166 -34.97 -9.54 19.59
N THR A 167 -35.96 -8.82 19.09
CA THR A 167 -37.06 -9.39 18.31
C THR A 167 -37.07 -8.74 16.93
N ALA A 168 -36.93 -9.55 15.88
CA ALA A 168 -37.05 -9.09 14.51
C ALA A 168 -38.44 -8.47 14.28
N THR A 169 -38.47 -7.24 13.77
CA THR A 169 -39.71 -6.55 13.40
C THR A 169 -40.05 -6.81 11.93
N ALA A 170 -41.25 -6.39 11.48
CA ALA A 170 -41.54 -6.41 10.05
C ALA A 170 -40.55 -5.53 9.26
N GLY A 171 -40.01 -6.06 8.17
CA GLY A 171 -39.04 -5.41 7.29
C GLY A 171 -38.52 -6.39 6.24
N ASP A 172 -37.65 -5.91 5.35
CA ASP A 172 -37.05 -6.70 4.26
C ASP A 172 -35.83 -7.50 4.78
N TRP A 173 -35.98 -8.16 5.92
CA TRP A 173 -34.93 -8.91 6.60
C TRP A 173 -34.97 -10.39 6.20
N PRO A 174 -33.83 -11.10 6.21
CA PRO A 174 -33.82 -12.54 5.91
C PRO A 174 -34.70 -13.36 6.86
N ASN A 175 -34.69 -13.03 8.16
CA ASN A 175 -35.51 -13.74 9.14
C ASN A 175 -36.92 -13.13 9.26
N PRO A 176 -37.94 -13.98 9.50
CA PRO A 176 -39.32 -13.50 9.64
C PRO A 176 -39.52 -12.67 10.92
N ALA A 177 -40.47 -11.73 10.86
CA ALA A 177 -40.90 -10.95 12.01
C ALA A 177 -41.33 -11.87 13.18
N GLY A 178 -40.92 -11.51 14.40
CA GLY A 178 -41.11 -12.31 15.61
C GLY A 178 -39.98 -13.30 15.90
N THR A 179 -39.00 -13.45 15.01
CA THR A 179 -37.74 -14.16 15.32
C THR A 179 -37.06 -13.47 16.50
N THR A 180 -36.54 -14.24 17.45
CA THR A 180 -35.86 -13.69 18.63
C THR A 180 -34.44 -14.22 18.75
N ALA A 181 -33.55 -13.40 19.29
CA ALA A 181 -32.17 -13.77 19.59
C ALA A 181 -31.70 -13.11 20.89
N VAL A 182 -30.87 -13.83 21.65
CA VAL A 182 -30.19 -13.31 22.84
C VAL A 182 -28.98 -12.48 22.41
N GLN A 183 -28.77 -11.36 23.11
CA GLN A 183 -27.59 -10.52 22.94
C GLN A 183 -27.01 -10.14 24.30
N GLY A 184 -25.68 -10.08 24.40
CA GLY A 184 -25.00 -9.41 25.51
C GLY A 184 -25.40 -7.94 25.55
N ASN A 185 -25.46 -7.36 26.75
CA ASN A 185 -25.90 -5.99 26.93
C ASN A 185 -25.20 -5.31 28.11
N THR A 186 -25.33 -4.00 28.21
CA THR A 186 -24.85 -3.16 29.31
C THR A 186 -26.03 -2.66 30.16
N GLU A 187 -25.76 -2.26 31.40
CA GLU A 187 -26.67 -1.44 32.19
C GLU A 187 -26.18 0.01 32.31
N GLY A 188 -27.08 0.93 32.64
CA GLY A 188 -26.77 2.34 32.93
C GLY A 188 -27.71 2.93 33.97
N ASN A 189 -28.43 2.07 34.71
CA ASN A 189 -29.44 2.43 35.71
C ASN A 189 -29.00 2.12 37.15
N GLY A 190 -27.73 1.75 37.35
CA GLY A 190 -27.13 1.64 38.68
C GLY A 190 -26.86 3.00 39.32
N ALA A 191 -26.35 2.98 40.55
CA ALA A 191 -26.08 4.19 41.32
C ALA A 191 -24.62 4.64 41.11
N LEU A 192 -24.44 5.72 40.35
CA LEU A 192 -23.16 6.41 40.18
C LEU A 192 -22.99 7.49 41.25
N THR A 193 -21.87 7.45 41.97
CA THR A 193 -21.44 8.48 42.92
C THR A 193 -20.16 9.10 42.41
N ASP A 194 -20.20 10.41 42.15
CA ASP A 194 -19.02 11.24 41.87
C ASP A 194 -18.48 11.83 43.18
N HIS A 195 -17.19 11.60 43.45
CA HIS A 195 -16.53 12.10 44.67
C HIS A 195 -15.95 13.52 44.49
N GLY A 196 -16.07 14.10 43.30
CA GLY A 196 -15.69 15.49 42.99
C GLY A 196 -14.21 15.70 42.69
N ASP A 197 -13.39 14.64 42.77
CA ASP A 197 -11.95 14.65 42.53
C ASP A 197 -11.53 13.81 41.32
N GLY A 198 -12.51 13.41 40.49
CA GLY A 198 -12.32 12.52 39.34
C GLY A 198 -12.32 11.03 39.70
N SER A 199 -12.55 10.67 40.97
CA SER A 199 -12.88 9.32 41.39
C SER A 199 -14.39 9.11 41.51
N TYR A 200 -14.83 7.89 41.24
CA TYR A 200 -16.23 7.51 41.16
C TYR A 200 -16.45 6.12 41.77
N THR A 201 -17.64 5.92 42.32
CA THR A 201 -18.15 4.60 42.72
C THR A 201 -19.43 4.31 41.94
N TYR A 202 -19.51 3.14 41.31
CA TYR A 202 -20.72 2.65 40.64
C TYR A 202 -21.21 1.37 41.31
N VAL A 203 -22.46 1.38 41.76
CA VAL A 203 -23.15 0.20 42.30
C VAL A 203 -24.14 -0.30 41.26
N PHE A 204 -23.97 -1.56 40.84
CA PHE A 204 -24.80 -2.16 39.80
C PHE A 204 -26.26 -2.29 40.25
N ALA A 205 -27.19 -2.02 39.33
CA ALA A 205 -28.60 -2.35 39.54
C ALA A 205 -28.85 -3.85 39.41
N THR A 206 -28.11 -4.51 38.50
CA THR A 206 -28.14 -5.96 38.32
C THR A 206 -27.52 -6.65 39.53
N ASN A 207 -28.29 -7.53 40.16
CA ASN A 207 -27.80 -8.43 41.20
C ASN A 207 -27.33 -9.76 40.57
N LEU A 208 -26.06 -10.10 40.74
CA LEU A 208 -25.45 -11.28 40.10
C LEU A 208 -26.08 -12.61 40.53
N ALA A 209 -26.59 -12.70 41.76
CA ALA A 209 -27.21 -13.91 42.28
C ALA A 209 -28.59 -14.19 41.67
N ASN A 210 -29.25 -13.14 41.16
CA ASN A 210 -30.61 -13.20 40.61
C ASN A 210 -30.67 -13.01 39.09
N ALA A 211 -29.52 -12.84 38.43
CA ALA A 211 -29.46 -12.64 36.99
C ALA A 211 -29.99 -13.86 36.22
N THR A 212 -30.77 -13.59 35.18
CA THR A 212 -31.32 -14.62 34.30
C THR A 212 -31.11 -14.25 32.84
N THR A 213 -30.96 -15.28 32.00
CA THR A 213 -30.96 -15.18 30.55
C THR A 213 -32.06 -16.11 30.04
N GLU A 214 -33.02 -15.58 29.29
CA GLU A 214 -34.20 -16.34 28.83
C GLU A 214 -34.95 -17.07 29.97
N GLY A 215 -34.97 -16.47 31.16
CA GLY A 215 -35.61 -17.04 32.35
C GLY A 215 -34.81 -18.14 33.05
N ALA A 216 -33.65 -18.55 32.52
CA ALA A 216 -32.72 -19.47 33.18
C ALA A 216 -31.72 -18.70 34.06
N PRO A 217 -31.43 -19.14 35.30
CA PRO A 217 -30.41 -18.52 36.13
C PRO A 217 -29.02 -18.58 35.48
N VAL A 218 -28.33 -17.44 35.40
CA VAL A 218 -26.93 -17.38 34.92
C VAL A 218 -25.99 -18.09 35.90
N GLY A 219 -26.32 -18.02 37.19
CA GLY A 219 -25.56 -18.61 38.30
C GLY A 219 -24.36 -17.76 38.73
N TYR A 220 -24.31 -17.41 40.01
CA TYR A 220 -23.22 -16.60 40.58
C TYR A 220 -22.13 -17.48 41.20
N GLN A 221 -21.08 -17.77 40.41
CA GLN A 221 -19.97 -18.63 40.80
C GLN A 221 -18.78 -17.79 41.28
N ARG A 222 -18.75 -17.53 42.59
CA ARG A 222 -17.83 -16.57 43.23
C ARG A 222 -16.35 -16.90 43.13
N ASN A 223 -16.02 -18.16 42.84
CA ASN A 223 -14.66 -18.66 42.68
C ASN A 223 -14.14 -18.58 41.23
N LEU A 224 -14.94 -18.08 40.29
CA LEU A 224 -14.53 -17.84 38.91
C LEU A 224 -14.13 -16.38 38.73
N LEU A 225 -13.20 -16.14 37.81
CA LEU A 225 -12.87 -14.79 37.35
C LEU A 225 -14.14 -14.12 36.80
N HIS A 226 -14.37 -12.89 37.24
CA HIS A 226 -15.33 -11.96 36.67
C HIS A 226 -14.56 -10.81 36.02
N ARG A 227 -15.02 -10.38 34.85
CA ARG A 227 -14.60 -9.15 34.20
C ARG A 227 -15.73 -8.14 34.34
N VAL A 228 -15.40 -6.95 34.83
CA VAL A 228 -16.30 -5.81 34.85
C VAL A 228 -15.75 -4.72 33.94
N SER A 229 -16.64 -4.00 33.26
CA SER A 229 -16.25 -2.88 32.40
C SER A 229 -17.07 -1.64 32.73
N VAL A 230 -16.43 -0.48 32.58
CA VAL A 230 -17.06 0.84 32.68
C VAL A 230 -16.80 1.58 31.37
N MET A 231 -17.86 2.11 30.76
CA MET A 231 -17.81 2.89 29.54
C MET A 231 -18.46 4.25 29.73
N ILE A 232 -17.83 5.29 29.20
CA ILE A 232 -18.21 6.68 29.35
C ILE A 232 -18.31 7.33 27.97
N GLY A 233 -19.32 8.17 27.76
CA GLY A 233 -19.43 9.02 26.58
C GLY A 233 -19.75 8.28 25.28
N GLY A 234 -19.04 8.65 24.22
CA GLY A 234 -19.14 8.09 22.87
C GLY A 234 -19.20 9.18 21.79
N HIS A 235 -20.25 9.99 21.83
CA HIS A 235 -20.53 11.05 20.85
C HIS A 235 -20.28 12.47 21.38
N ASP A 236 -20.29 12.66 22.70
CA ASP A 236 -20.15 13.97 23.36
C ASP A 236 -19.52 13.80 24.74
N GLY A 237 -18.87 14.86 25.21
CA GLY A 237 -18.22 14.93 26.51
C GLY A 237 -17.06 13.92 26.68
N PRO A 238 -16.72 13.57 27.94
CA PRO A 238 -15.63 12.65 28.23
C PRO A 238 -15.93 11.26 27.70
N THR A 239 -15.05 10.73 26.84
CA THR A 239 -15.20 9.41 26.21
C THR A 239 -14.04 8.49 26.60
N GLY A 240 -14.35 7.33 27.16
CA GLY A 240 -13.32 6.42 27.65
C GLY A 240 -13.91 5.12 28.21
N GLU A 241 -13.04 4.12 28.37
CA GLU A 241 -13.43 2.79 28.82
C GLU A 241 -12.32 2.15 29.67
N ALA A 242 -12.70 1.27 30.59
CA ALA A 242 -11.79 0.38 31.28
C ALA A 242 -12.44 -0.98 31.57
N THR A 243 -11.61 -2.03 31.66
CA THR A 243 -11.98 -3.37 32.11
C THR A 243 -11.17 -3.74 33.35
N TYR A 244 -11.72 -4.61 34.20
CA TYR A 244 -11.05 -5.11 35.41
C TYR A 244 -11.44 -6.55 35.70
N ASP A 245 -10.42 -7.40 35.90
CA ASP A 245 -10.60 -8.81 36.25
C ASP A 245 -10.44 -9.01 37.75
N PHE A 246 -11.40 -9.71 38.37
CA PHE A 246 -11.37 -10.03 39.81
C PHE A 246 -12.07 -11.36 40.10
N VAL A 247 -11.84 -11.94 41.28
CA VAL A 247 -12.57 -13.14 41.74
C VAL A 247 -13.38 -12.77 42.99
N PRO A 248 -14.72 -12.86 42.96
CA PRO A 248 -15.58 -12.37 44.04
C PRO A 248 -15.37 -12.97 45.44
N ASP A 249 -14.81 -14.19 45.56
CA ASP A 249 -14.48 -14.79 46.86
C ASP A 249 -13.07 -14.48 47.36
N GLY A 250 -12.29 -13.70 46.60
CA GLY A 250 -10.92 -13.34 46.92
C GLY A 250 -9.89 -14.43 46.66
N SER A 251 -10.29 -15.57 46.08
CA SER A 251 -9.33 -16.58 45.62
C SER A 251 -8.46 -16.05 44.48
N ALA A 252 -7.30 -16.68 44.29
CA ALA A 252 -6.37 -16.27 43.23
C ALA A 252 -6.98 -16.50 41.84
N ILE A 253 -6.70 -15.60 40.90
CA ILE A 253 -7.03 -15.81 39.49
C ILE A 253 -6.23 -17.00 38.97
N THR A 254 -6.90 -18.11 38.68
CA THR A 254 -6.29 -19.34 38.12
C THR A 254 -6.50 -19.49 36.62
N THR A 255 -7.38 -18.68 36.03
CA THR A 255 -7.75 -18.77 34.60
C THR A 255 -8.03 -17.37 34.07
N THR A 256 -7.48 -17.03 32.91
CA THR A 256 -7.73 -15.77 32.20
C THR A 256 -8.11 -16.05 30.75
N ARG A 257 -8.57 -15.02 30.02
CA ARG A 257 -8.90 -15.11 28.60
C ARG A 257 -8.42 -13.87 27.86
N ASN A 258 -7.10 -13.79 27.67
CA ASN A 258 -6.45 -12.71 26.93
C ASN A 258 -5.78 -13.29 25.67
N ILE A 259 -6.59 -13.42 24.61
CA ILE A 259 -6.20 -14.08 23.35
C ILE A 259 -5.68 -13.07 22.32
N VAL A 260 -6.32 -11.90 22.24
CA VAL A 260 -5.92 -10.76 21.40
C VAL A 260 -5.89 -9.51 22.27
N GLN A 261 -5.09 -8.52 21.87
CA GLN A 261 -4.94 -7.25 22.60
C GLN A 261 -5.43 -6.10 21.72
N THR A 262 -6.08 -5.08 22.31
CA THR A 262 -6.57 -3.90 21.56
C THR A 262 -5.47 -3.20 20.74
N ALA A 263 -4.23 -3.23 21.21
CA ALA A 263 -3.09 -2.67 20.48
C ALA A 263 -2.90 -3.29 19.08
N ALA A 264 -3.23 -4.57 18.88
CA ALA A 264 -3.19 -5.22 17.58
C ALA A 264 -4.24 -4.66 16.62
N CYS A 265 -5.44 -4.33 17.13
CA CYS A 265 -6.51 -3.69 16.35
C CYS A 265 -6.15 -2.25 15.97
N LYS A 266 -5.64 -1.48 16.93
CA LYS A 266 -5.24 -0.08 16.75
C LYS A 266 -4.07 0.11 15.78
N ALA A 267 -3.29 -0.94 15.53
CA ALA A 267 -2.26 -0.93 14.48
C ALA A 267 -2.84 -0.57 13.10
N CYS A 268 -4.13 -0.85 12.85
CA CYS A 268 -4.84 -0.44 11.65
C CYS A 268 -5.95 0.58 11.86
N HIS A 269 -6.75 0.39 12.90
CA HIS A 269 -7.92 1.23 13.14
C HIS A 269 -7.58 2.59 13.76
N GLY A 270 -6.32 2.81 14.17
CA GLY A 270 -5.88 4.05 14.80
C GLY A 270 -6.47 4.22 16.20
N GLU A 271 -6.37 5.44 16.74
CA GLU A 271 -6.82 5.73 18.10
C GLU A 271 -8.35 5.80 18.24
N GLU A 272 -9.06 6.14 17.16
CA GLU A 272 -10.54 6.15 17.07
C GLU A 272 -11.15 4.74 16.92
N PHE A 273 -10.44 3.67 17.30
CA PHE A 273 -11.00 2.32 17.30
C PHE A 273 -12.16 2.22 18.29
N HIS A 274 -13.40 2.16 17.78
CA HIS A 274 -14.59 2.15 18.61
C HIS A 274 -15.78 1.37 18.02
N GLY A 275 -16.65 0.86 18.90
CA GLY A 275 -17.93 0.24 18.56
C GLY A 275 -19.14 0.96 19.15
N HIS A 276 -20.32 0.70 18.57
CA HIS A 276 -21.62 1.07 19.11
C HIS A 276 -21.79 2.56 19.51
N GLY A 277 -21.39 3.49 18.64
CA GLY A 277 -21.53 4.93 18.89
C GLY A 277 -20.39 5.55 19.69
N GLY A 278 -19.22 4.90 19.71
CA GLY A 278 -17.98 5.55 20.13
C GLY A 278 -17.53 5.27 21.57
N ASN A 279 -18.30 4.51 22.36
CA ASN A 279 -18.02 4.34 23.79
C ASN A 279 -17.44 2.97 24.18
N ARG A 280 -17.38 2.00 23.26
CA ARG A 280 -16.62 0.76 23.45
C ARG A 280 -15.34 0.85 22.65
N LEU A 281 -14.19 0.85 23.32
CA LEU A 281 -12.90 1.24 22.76
C LEU A 281 -11.88 0.09 22.77
N SER A 282 -12.24 -1.07 23.31
CA SER A 282 -11.32 -2.18 23.53
C SER A 282 -11.94 -3.54 23.22
N VAL A 283 -11.15 -4.41 22.59
CA VAL A 283 -11.54 -5.80 22.30
C VAL A 283 -11.73 -6.62 23.58
N GLU A 284 -11.00 -6.26 24.64
CA GLU A 284 -11.13 -6.86 25.97
C GLU A 284 -12.53 -6.66 26.56
N ASN A 285 -13.17 -5.52 26.24
CA ASN A 285 -14.57 -5.27 26.57
C ASN A 285 -15.53 -5.92 25.58
N CYS A 286 -15.28 -5.85 24.27
CA CYS A 286 -16.16 -6.50 23.27
C CYS A 286 -16.43 -7.97 23.61
N ALA A 287 -15.41 -8.68 24.12
CA ALA A 287 -15.46 -10.09 24.47
C ALA A 287 -16.42 -10.46 25.62
N THR A 288 -16.93 -9.50 26.40
CA THR A 288 -17.88 -9.77 27.49
C THR A 288 -19.33 -9.78 27.01
N CYS A 289 -19.63 -9.07 25.92
CA CYS A 289 -20.97 -9.02 25.31
C CYS A 289 -21.08 -9.91 24.07
N HIS A 290 -20.07 -9.92 23.21
CA HIS A 290 -20.00 -10.72 21.99
C HIS A 290 -19.53 -12.15 22.32
N VAL A 291 -20.43 -12.95 22.87
CA VAL A 291 -20.15 -14.30 23.40
C VAL A 291 -20.87 -15.40 22.62
N PRO A 292 -20.41 -16.67 22.73
CA PRO A 292 -21.11 -17.80 22.12
C PRO A 292 -22.59 -17.87 22.52
N GLY A 293 -23.46 -18.12 21.54
CA GLY A 293 -24.92 -18.17 21.73
C GLY A 293 -25.64 -16.84 21.51
N THR A 294 -24.92 -15.75 21.24
CA THR A 294 -25.52 -14.47 20.83
C THR A 294 -25.67 -14.37 19.32
N ALA A 295 -26.74 -13.74 18.85
CA ALA A 295 -27.02 -13.57 17.41
C ALA A 295 -27.80 -12.28 17.11
N ASP A 296 -27.73 -11.85 15.86
CA ASP A 296 -28.63 -10.83 15.29
C ASP A 296 -29.95 -11.51 14.90
N ALA A 297 -31.07 -11.04 15.47
CA ALA A 297 -32.38 -11.63 15.21
C ALA A 297 -32.83 -11.42 13.75
N ASN A 298 -32.41 -10.33 13.10
CA ASN A 298 -32.85 -9.97 11.75
C ASN A 298 -32.10 -10.78 10.69
N GLY A 299 -30.77 -10.90 10.81
CA GLY A 299 -29.91 -11.62 9.86
C GLY A 299 -29.57 -13.06 10.24
N GLY A 300 -29.78 -13.46 11.49
CA GLY A 300 -29.42 -14.79 12.02
C GLY A 300 -27.92 -15.00 12.22
N GLN A 301 -27.10 -13.98 11.97
CA GLN A 301 -25.65 -14.08 12.09
C GLN A 301 -25.22 -14.16 13.56
N SER A 302 -24.21 -15.00 13.82
CA SER A 302 -23.60 -15.09 15.15
C SER A 302 -22.92 -13.77 15.52
N LEU A 303 -23.15 -13.32 16.75
CA LEU A 303 -22.47 -12.18 17.35
C LEU A 303 -21.35 -12.61 18.30
N ASP A 304 -21.00 -13.91 18.36
CA ASP A 304 -19.79 -14.36 19.04
C ASP A 304 -18.57 -13.66 18.44
N LEU A 305 -17.75 -13.02 19.28
CA LEU A 305 -16.62 -12.20 18.85
C LEU A 305 -15.68 -12.97 17.93
N ALA A 306 -15.44 -14.25 18.23
CA ALA A 306 -14.56 -15.10 17.42
C ALA A 306 -15.12 -15.35 16.01
N VAL A 307 -16.44 -15.44 15.87
CA VAL A 307 -17.09 -15.63 14.57
C VAL A 307 -17.18 -14.30 13.82
N MET A 308 -17.69 -13.28 14.51
CA MET A 308 -17.98 -11.97 13.96
C MET A 308 -16.71 -11.29 13.43
N ILE A 309 -15.65 -11.19 14.25
CA ILE A 309 -14.42 -10.50 13.83
C ILE A 309 -13.79 -11.20 12.63
N HIS A 310 -13.70 -12.54 12.64
CA HIS A 310 -13.12 -13.26 11.51
C HIS A 310 -13.94 -13.07 10.23
N LYS A 311 -15.28 -13.17 10.29
CA LYS A 311 -16.13 -12.95 9.10
C LYS A 311 -16.07 -11.52 8.58
N ILE A 312 -16.03 -10.52 9.47
CA ILE A 312 -15.85 -9.11 9.09
C ILE A 312 -14.53 -8.92 8.33
N HIS A 313 -13.42 -9.46 8.83
CA HIS A 313 -12.11 -9.28 8.20
C HIS A 313 -11.90 -10.19 6.98
N ALA A 314 -12.53 -11.37 6.96
CA ALA A 314 -12.55 -12.22 5.77
C ALA A 314 -13.31 -11.54 4.64
N GLY A 315 -14.45 -10.89 4.97
CA GLY A 315 -15.26 -10.11 4.03
C GLY A 315 -15.38 -10.82 2.69
N GLY A 316 -15.02 -10.15 1.60
CA GLY A 316 -15.07 -10.65 0.22
C GLY A 316 -14.30 -11.95 -0.07
N GLU A 317 -13.39 -12.36 0.82
CA GLU A 317 -12.61 -13.60 0.69
C GLU A 317 -13.32 -14.84 1.27
N LEU A 318 -14.49 -14.68 1.87
CA LEU A 318 -15.33 -15.80 2.33
C LEU A 318 -15.78 -16.66 1.14
N ALA A 319 -15.65 -17.98 1.27
CA ALA A 319 -15.93 -18.93 0.19
C ALA A 319 -17.43 -19.02 -0.16
N SER A 320 -18.31 -18.56 0.73
CA SER A 320 -19.75 -18.51 0.48
C SER A 320 -20.22 -17.29 -0.34
N LEU A 321 -19.41 -16.23 -0.46
CA LEU A 321 -19.82 -14.98 -1.11
C LEU A 321 -19.89 -15.02 -2.65
N PRO A 322 -18.99 -15.71 -3.39
CA PRO A 322 -19.01 -15.66 -4.85
C PRO A 322 -20.27 -16.24 -5.53
N GLY A 323 -21.26 -16.72 -4.77
CA GLY A 323 -22.53 -17.18 -5.30
C GLY A 323 -22.41 -18.29 -6.37
N PRO A 324 -23.45 -18.50 -7.19
CA PRO A 324 -23.44 -19.48 -8.28
C PRO A 324 -22.57 -19.10 -9.49
N ASP A 325 -22.30 -17.82 -9.72
CA ASP A 325 -21.51 -17.33 -10.86
C ASP A 325 -19.99 -17.34 -10.58
N GLY A 326 -19.60 -17.47 -9.32
CA GLY A 326 -18.23 -17.55 -8.87
C GLY A 326 -17.52 -16.20 -8.82
N LYS A 327 -18.23 -15.08 -8.86
CA LYS A 327 -17.65 -13.72 -8.88
C LYS A 327 -18.16 -12.91 -7.68
N VAL A 328 -17.25 -12.35 -6.88
CA VAL A 328 -17.62 -11.46 -5.75
C VAL A 328 -17.64 -9.99 -6.17
N TRP A 329 -16.69 -9.60 -7.03
CA TRP A 329 -16.48 -8.23 -7.47
C TRP A 329 -16.88 -8.11 -8.95
N ASP A 330 -18.07 -7.61 -9.21
CA ASP A 330 -18.59 -7.36 -10.55
C ASP A 330 -18.22 -5.95 -11.05
N ASP A 331 -18.21 -5.79 -12.38
CA ASP A 331 -18.02 -4.49 -12.99
C ASP A 331 -19.39 -3.78 -13.05
N PRO A 332 -19.57 -2.63 -12.36
CA PRO A 332 -20.84 -1.91 -12.30
C PRO A 332 -21.21 -1.31 -13.66
N SER A 333 -20.30 -1.33 -14.64
CA SER A 333 -20.59 -0.99 -16.03
C SER A 333 -21.23 -2.13 -16.84
N THR A 334 -21.44 -3.31 -16.24
CA THR A 334 -22.08 -4.48 -16.85
C THR A 334 -23.36 -4.91 -16.12
N PRO A 335 -24.52 -4.28 -16.39
CA PRO A 335 -25.79 -4.50 -15.65
C PRO A 335 -26.38 -5.91 -15.72
N GLN A 336 -25.91 -6.76 -16.64
CA GLN A 336 -26.38 -8.16 -16.74
C GLN A 336 -25.82 -9.04 -15.62
N ASP A 337 -24.71 -8.66 -15.00
CA ASP A 337 -24.00 -9.48 -14.01
C ASP A 337 -24.48 -9.20 -12.56
N GLU A 338 -25.02 -8.02 -12.23
CA GLU A 338 -25.57 -7.67 -10.89
C GLU A 338 -26.80 -8.51 -10.46
N SER A 339 -27.34 -9.32 -11.38
CA SER A 339 -28.54 -10.15 -11.14
C SER A 339 -28.23 -11.61 -10.75
N ALA A 340 -26.96 -12.00 -10.74
CA ALA A 340 -26.50 -13.29 -10.21
C ALA A 340 -26.12 -13.10 -8.74
N ASP A 341 -26.98 -13.57 -7.84
CA ASP A 341 -26.89 -13.28 -6.41
C ASP A 341 -25.54 -13.69 -5.78
N ASN A 342 -24.75 -12.70 -5.34
CA ASN A 342 -23.62 -12.92 -4.45
C ASN A 342 -24.14 -13.31 -3.05
N GLY A 343 -23.50 -14.27 -2.40
CA GLY A 343 -23.73 -14.51 -0.99
C GLY A 343 -23.45 -13.22 -0.20
N GLU A 344 -24.20 -12.98 0.88
CA GLU A 344 -24.06 -11.77 1.66
C GLU A 344 -23.75 -12.07 3.13
N TYR A 345 -22.74 -11.40 3.68
CA TYR A 345 -22.53 -11.31 5.13
C TYR A 345 -22.85 -9.90 5.63
N ALA A 346 -23.94 -9.77 6.38
CA ALA A 346 -24.41 -8.52 6.96
C ALA A 346 -24.93 -8.69 8.39
N ILE A 347 -24.81 -7.63 9.18
CA ILE A 347 -25.35 -7.54 10.55
C ILE A 347 -26.25 -6.31 10.62
N TRP A 348 -27.45 -6.47 11.19
CA TRP A 348 -28.37 -5.36 11.40
C TRP A 348 -28.06 -4.66 12.72
N GLY A 349 -27.59 -3.42 12.61
CA GLY A 349 -27.10 -2.63 13.73
C GLY A 349 -28.14 -1.67 14.30
N TYR A 350 -27.67 -0.50 14.75
CA TYR A 350 -28.50 0.52 15.38
C TYR A 350 -29.66 0.94 14.45
N ARG A 351 -30.89 0.97 14.99
CA ARG A 351 -32.13 1.25 14.23
C ARG A 351 -32.35 0.30 13.04
N ASN A 352 -31.91 -0.95 13.15
CA ASN A 352 -32.02 -1.98 12.13
C ASN A 352 -31.36 -1.57 10.80
N THR A 353 -30.30 -0.75 10.87
CA THR A 353 -29.51 -0.42 9.68
C THR A 353 -28.66 -1.62 9.30
N LYS A 354 -28.76 -2.04 8.04
CA LYS A 354 -27.97 -3.15 7.49
C LYS A 354 -26.52 -2.70 7.33
N HIS A 355 -25.59 -3.42 7.97
CA HIS A 355 -24.16 -3.24 7.79
C HIS A 355 -23.60 -4.42 7.02
N GLU A 356 -23.20 -4.17 5.78
CA GLU A 356 -22.67 -5.18 4.87
C GLU A 356 -21.14 -5.25 4.98
N TRP A 357 -20.61 -6.46 5.18
CA TRP A 357 -19.18 -6.69 5.41
C TRP A 357 -18.52 -7.48 4.29
N TRP A 358 -19.29 -7.93 3.30
CA TRP A 358 -18.75 -8.61 2.13
C TRP A 358 -17.81 -7.71 1.30
N LYS A 359 -17.90 -6.38 1.47
CA LYS A 359 -17.00 -5.33 0.94
C LYS A 359 -15.76 -5.03 1.76
N ALA A 360 -15.67 -5.60 2.95
CA ALA A 360 -14.44 -5.49 3.72
C ALA A 360 -13.36 -6.38 3.10
N GLU A 361 -12.12 -5.88 3.11
CA GLU A 361 -10.95 -6.65 2.74
C GLU A 361 -9.89 -6.50 3.81
N PHE A 362 -9.23 -7.61 4.15
CA PHE A 362 -8.13 -7.57 5.08
C PHE A 362 -6.91 -6.92 4.40
N PRO A 363 -6.29 -5.87 4.98
CA PRO A 363 -5.14 -5.22 4.34
C PRO A 363 -3.88 -6.10 4.33
N ALA A 364 -3.84 -7.18 5.10
CA ALA A 364 -2.83 -8.23 5.00
C ALA A 364 -3.42 -9.49 4.35
N VAL A 365 -2.61 -10.54 4.19
CA VAL A 365 -3.15 -11.84 3.79
C VAL A 365 -4.01 -12.39 4.93
N LEU A 366 -5.25 -12.81 4.64
CA LEU A 366 -6.21 -13.29 5.65
C LEU A 366 -5.67 -14.44 6.52
N ALA A 367 -4.82 -15.30 5.95
CA ALA A 367 -4.15 -16.38 6.67
C ALA A 367 -3.03 -15.91 7.63
N ASN A 368 -2.73 -14.61 7.68
CA ASN A 368 -1.76 -14.02 8.61
C ASN A 368 -2.36 -13.84 10.01
N CYS A 369 -2.54 -14.94 10.72
CA CYS A 369 -3.12 -14.96 12.07
C CYS A 369 -2.38 -14.02 13.04
N GLN A 370 -1.08 -13.84 12.85
CA GLN A 370 -0.20 -13.03 13.70
C GLN A 370 -0.46 -11.52 13.59
N LYS A 371 -1.33 -11.07 12.67
CA LYS A 371 -1.80 -9.69 12.67
C LYS A 371 -2.64 -9.35 13.90
N CYS A 372 -3.47 -10.28 14.35
CA CYS A 372 -4.28 -10.12 15.56
C CYS A 372 -3.74 -10.95 16.72
N HIS A 373 -3.30 -12.18 16.45
CA HIS A 373 -2.77 -13.11 17.43
C HIS A 373 -1.28 -12.90 17.67
N THR A 374 -0.96 -11.80 18.34
CA THR A 374 0.40 -11.39 18.69
C THR A 374 0.51 -10.98 20.16
N GLY A 375 1.73 -10.75 20.63
CA GLY A 375 2.02 -10.34 22.00
C GLY A 375 2.37 -11.49 22.93
N THR A 376 2.42 -11.19 24.23
CA THR A 376 2.94 -12.07 25.29
C THR A 376 1.84 -12.62 26.21
N GLY A 377 0.57 -12.40 25.89
CA GLY A 377 -0.55 -12.89 26.70
C GLY A 377 -0.54 -14.41 26.82
N ALA A 378 -0.88 -14.93 28.01
CA ALA A 378 -0.81 -16.35 28.33
C ALA A 378 -1.70 -17.24 27.43
N GLN A 379 -2.75 -16.67 26.81
CA GLN A 379 -3.65 -17.36 25.89
C GLN A 379 -3.51 -16.92 24.43
N VAL A 380 -2.46 -16.15 24.07
CA VAL A 380 -2.26 -15.70 22.69
C VAL A 380 -2.22 -16.88 21.73
N ASP A 381 -1.63 -18.01 22.12
CA ASP A 381 -1.53 -19.21 21.29
C ASP A 381 -2.82 -20.02 21.13
N ASN A 382 -3.94 -19.61 21.72
CA ASN A 382 -5.21 -20.35 21.61
C ASN A 382 -5.67 -20.53 20.16
N TRP A 383 -5.34 -19.62 19.24
CA TRP A 383 -5.69 -19.76 17.82
C TRP A 383 -5.09 -21.02 17.17
N LYS A 384 -3.94 -21.50 17.66
CA LYS A 384 -3.25 -22.70 17.13
C LYS A 384 -3.31 -23.91 18.06
N THR A 385 -3.62 -23.73 19.34
CA THR A 385 -3.67 -24.83 20.33
C THR A 385 -5.09 -25.26 20.68
N ASN A 386 -6.09 -24.43 20.39
CA ASN A 386 -7.47 -24.66 20.78
C ASN A 386 -8.47 -24.46 19.62
N PRO A 387 -8.37 -25.28 18.54
CA PRO A 387 -9.30 -25.19 17.41
C PRO A 387 -10.73 -25.54 17.84
N THR A 388 -11.69 -24.76 17.34
CA THR A 388 -13.12 -24.95 17.59
C THR A 388 -13.91 -24.83 16.31
N ARG A 389 -15.07 -25.50 16.21
CA ARG A 389 -15.94 -25.39 15.04
C ARG A 389 -16.37 -23.94 14.76
N ALA A 390 -16.68 -23.18 15.81
CA ALA A 390 -17.08 -21.78 15.68
C ALA A 390 -15.97 -20.91 15.06
N ALA A 391 -14.74 -20.98 15.58
CA ALA A 391 -13.64 -20.17 15.07
C ALA A 391 -13.13 -20.63 13.70
N CYS A 392 -13.13 -21.93 13.40
CA CYS A 392 -12.72 -22.42 12.08
C CYS A 392 -13.78 -22.14 11.02
N GLY A 393 -15.06 -22.38 11.35
CA GLY A 393 -16.20 -22.17 10.47
C GLY A 393 -16.53 -20.71 10.19
N SER A 394 -15.88 -19.75 10.87
CA SER A 394 -16.03 -18.34 10.54
C SER A 394 -15.38 -17.98 9.20
N CYS A 395 -14.25 -18.60 8.86
CA CYS A 395 -13.59 -18.41 7.56
C CYS A 395 -13.83 -19.60 6.61
N HIS A 396 -13.84 -20.82 7.14
CA HIS A 396 -14.24 -22.02 6.40
C HIS A 396 -15.76 -22.19 6.43
N ASP A 397 -16.46 -21.17 5.96
CA ASP A 397 -17.91 -20.98 6.17
C ASP A 397 -18.82 -21.84 5.29
N THR A 398 -18.23 -22.60 4.37
CA THR A 398 -18.91 -23.65 3.60
C THR A 398 -18.82 -25.03 4.26
N VAL A 399 -18.09 -25.16 5.37
CA VAL A 399 -17.98 -26.41 6.13
C VAL A 399 -19.19 -26.58 7.04
N ASP A 400 -19.91 -27.69 6.86
CA ASP A 400 -20.96 -28.12 7.78
C ASP A 400 -20.41 -29.21 8.71
N PHE A 401 -20.07 -28.82 9.93
CA PHE A 401 -19.57 -29.75 10.93
C PHE A 401 -20.62 -30.75 11.43
N ALA A 402 -21.93 -30.46 11.31
CA ALA A 402 -22.96 -31.37 11.76
C ALA A 402 -23.16 -32.54 10.79
N THR A 403 -23.14 -32.27 9.47
CA THR A 403 -23.28 -33.31 8.44
C THR A 403 -21.95 -33.86 7.96
N GLY A 404 -20.86 -33.12 8.15
CA GLY A 404 -19.55 -33.40 7.57
C GLY A 404 -19.41 -32.93 6.11
N ALA A 405 -20.39 -32.22 5.56
CA ALA A 405 -20.27 -31.68 4.21
C ALA A 405 -19.09 -30.70 4.14
N ASN A 406 -18.31 -30.80 3.07
CA ASN A 406 -17.06 -30.06 2.86
C ASN A 406 -15.98 -30.28 3.94
N HIS A 407 -16.13 -31.31 4.79
CA HIS A 407 -15.15 -31.69 5.80
C HIS A 407 -14.70 -33.14 5.61
N LEU A 408 -13.48 -33.34 5.11
CA LEU A 408 -12.89 -34.68 4.89
C LEU A 408 -12.86 -35.55 6.16
N GLY A 409 -12.79 -34.93 7.34
CA GLY A 409 -12.86 -35.62 8.64
C GLY A 409 -14.27 -36.09 9.02
N GLY A 410 -15.28 -35.86 8.18
CA GLY A 410 -16.68 -36.17 8.45
C GLY A 410 -17.32 -35.26 9.51
N ALA A 411 -18.52 -35.63 9.95
CA ALA A 411 -19.26 -34.89 10.97
C ALA A 411 -18.50 -34.83 12.31
N GLN A 412 -18.54 -33.67 12.96
CA GLN A 412 -17.98 -33.40 14.28
C GLN A 412 -19.10 -32.91 15.19
N ALA A 413 -19.45 -33.68 16.22
CA ALA A 413 -20.51 -33.34 17.18
C ALA A 413 -20.08 -32.30 18.23
N ASP A 414 -18.77 -32.19 18.48
CA ASP A 414 -18.15 -31.30 19.46
C ASP A 414 -16.70 -30.94 19.06
N ASP A 415 -15.99 -30.19 19.90
CA ASP A 415 -14.62 -29.71 19.62
C ASP A 415 -13.53 -30.68 20.16
N SER A 416 -13.90 -31.83 20.71
CA SER A 416 -12.96 -32.72 21.41
C SER A 416 -11.91 -33.32 20.48
N GLY A 417 -12.27 -33.56 19.21
CA GLY A 417 -11.43 -34.22 18.20
C GLY A 417 -10.58 -33.28 17.34
N CYS A 418 -10.86 -31.97 17.32
CA CYS A 418 -10.30 -31.05 16.34
C CYS A 418 -8.76 -31.02 16.37
N ALA A 419 -8.16 -30.88 17.55
CA ALA A 419 -6.72 -30.77 17.74
C ALA A 419 -5.94 -32.05 17.39
N THR A 420 -6.62 -33.20 17.25
CA THR A 420 -6.00 -34.47 16.84
C THR A 420 -5.56 -34.41 15.38
N CYS A 421 -6.39 -33.82 14.51
CA CYS A 421 -6.11 -33.67 13.08
C CYS A 421 -5.52 -32.29 12.75
N HIS A 422 -5.99 -31.26 13.46
CA HIS A 422 -5.61 -29.86 13.32
C HIS A 422 -4.81 -29.39 14.54
N GLY A 423 -3.70 -30.07 14.85
CA GLY A 423 -2.77 -29.60 15.88
C GLY A 423 -2.01 -28.36 15.40
N ALA A 424 -1.30 -27.68 16.31
CA ALA A 424 -0.55 -26.46 15.95
C ALA A 424 0.45 -26.71 14.80
N THR A 425 1.27 -27.76 14.92
CA THR A 425 2.29 -28.14 13.92
C THR A 425 2.27 -29.62 13.56
N THR A 426 1.43 -30.42 14.23
CA THR A 426 1.30 -31.87 14.05
C THR A 426 -0.12 -32.25 13.65
N GLY A 427 -0.28 -33.41 13.03
CA GLY A 427 -1.57 -33.92 12.56
C GLY A 427 -1.62 -33.97 11.03
N TRP A 428 -2.80 -34.32 10.49
CA TRP A 428 -2.99 -34.44 9.04
C TRP A 428 -3.03 -33.09 8.33
N ALA A 429 -3.65 -32.08 8.96
CA ALA A 429 -3.73 -30.71 8.45
C ALA A 429 -3.42 -29.72 9.58
N PRO A 430 -2.15 -29.63 10.01
CA PRO A 430 -1.75 -28.79 11.13
C PRO A 430 -1.97 -27.31 10.83
N ILE A 431 -2.44 -26.56 11.83
CA ILE A 431 -2.93 -25.19 11.68
C ILE A 431 -1.84 -24.26 11.15
N VAL A 432 -0.65 -24.23 11.77
CA VAL A 432 0.40 -23.27 11.39
C VAL A 432 0.89 -23.52 9.95
N PRO A 433 1.29 -24.74 9.54
CA PRO A 433 1.67 -24.99 8.15
C PRO A 433 0.53 -24.79 7.16
N ALA A 434 -0.71 -25.20 7.51
CA ALA A 434 -1.87 -25.03 6.64
C ALA A 434 -2.30 -23.57 6.48
N HIS A 435 -1.86 -22.65 7.32
CA HIS A 435 -2.08 -21.21 7.18
C HIS A 435 -0.83 -20.44 6.73
N ASP A 436 0.29 -21.12 6.46
CA ASP A 436 1.48 -20.47 5.90
C ASP A 436 1.34 -20.28 4.38
N TRP A 437 0.65 -19.21 3.98
CA TRP A 437 0.44 -18.85 2.57
C TRP A 437 1.74 -18.64 1.80
N THR A 438 2.83 -18.32 2.49
CA THR A 438 4.13 -18.10 1.86
C THR A 438 4.71 -19.37 1.27
N THR A 439 4.22 -20.54 1.67
CA THR A 439 4.70 -21.85 1.20
C THR A 439 3.66 -22.64 0.38
N LYS A 440 2.38 -22.22 0.41
CA LYS A 440 1.29 -22.90 -0.31
C LYS A 440 1.45 -22.87 -1.83
N ASP A 441 1.81 -21.72 -2.36
CA ASP A 441 2.05 -21.55 -3.79
C ASP A 441 3.55 -21.45 -4.04
N PRO A 442 4.16 -22.47 -4.68
CA PRO A 442 5.59 -22.45 -4.94
C PRO A 442 6.01 -21.30 -5.86
N ARG A 443 5.09 -20.66 -6.59
CA ARG A 443 5.37 -19.48 -7.41
C ARG A 443 5.75 -18.27 -6.55
N ASN A 444 5.19 -18.17 -5.35
CA ASN A 444 5.32 -17.00 -4.46
C ASN A 444 6.55 -17.08 -3.53
N VAL A 445 7.25 -18.22 -3.51
CA VAL A 445 8.47 -18.42 -2.72
C VAL A 445 9.66 -17.91 -3.54
N PRO A 446 10.42 -16.88 -3.13
CA PRO A 446 11.64 -16.51 -3.85
C PRO A 446 12.64 -17.68 -3.93
N GLU A 447 13.46 -17.70 -4.97
CA GLU A 447 14.44 -18.78 -5.16
C GLU A 447 15.73 -18.57 -4.37
N PHE A 448 16.00 -17.32 -3.99
CA PHE A 448 17.25 -16.92 -3.37
C PHE A 448 17.01 -16.18 -2.05
N ASP A 449 18.03 -16.23 -1.20
CA ASP A 449 18.33 -15.18 -0.24
C ASP A 449 19.42 -14.29 -0.86
N ALA A 450 19.16 -12.98 -0.91
CA ALA A 450 20.04 -12.02 -1.56
C ALA A 450 20.62 -11.05 -0.52
N GLU A 451 21.94 -10.89 -0.54
CA GLU A 451 22.67 -9.93 0.28
C GLU A 451 23.28 -8.86 -0.62
N LEU A 452 22.98 -7.59 -0.31
CA LEU A 452 23.53 -6.42 -0.98
C LEU A 452 24.43 -5.64 -0.02
N SER A 453 25.62 -5.29 -0.48
CA SER A 453 26.56 -4.43 0.24
C SER A 453 27.18 -3.38 -0.68
N LEU A 454 27.78 -2.34 -0.10
CA LEU A 454 28.55 -1.35 -0.82
C LEU A 454 29.99 -1.26 -0.30
N SER A 455 30.93 -0.88 -1.18
CA SER A 455 32.29 -0.52 -0.78
C SER A 455 32.29 0.66 0.20
N ALA A 456 33.10 0.64 1.26
CA ALA A 456 33.07 1.73 2.24
C ALA A 456 33.48 3.10 1.62
N PRO A 457 32.81 4.21 1.97
CA PRO A 457 33.29 5.55 1.61
C PRO A 457 34.61 5.86 2.32
N ALA A 458 35.49 6.68 1.74
CA ALA A 458 36.83 6.91 2.29
C ALA A 458 36.79 7.57 3.68
N ASN A 459 35.74 8.36 3.96
CA ASN A 459 35.52 8.98 5.26
C ASN A 459 34.73 8.11 6.26
N GLY A 460 34.31 6.90 5.86
CA GLY A 460 33.57 5.95 6.68
C GLY A 460 32.10 6.30 6.98
N LYS A 461 31.56 7.37 6.40
CA LYS A 461 30.18 7.85 6.67
C LYS A 461 29.32 8.04 5.42
N TYR A 462 29.83 8.69 4.38
CA TYR A 462 29.09 9.03 3.17
C TYR A 462 30.02 9.24 1.98
N TYR A 463 29.55 9.00 0.76
CA TYR A 463 30.39 9.22 -0.42
C TYR A 463 30.53 10.69 -0.78
N VAL A 464 31.70 11.06 -1.29
CA VAL A 464 32.00 12.42 -1.75
C VAL A 464 32.44 12.43 -3.22
N ALA A 465 32.52 13.61 -3.82
CA ALA A 465 32.99 13.75 -5.19
C ALA A 465 34.37 13.07 -5.38
N GLY A 466 34.53 12.38 -6.51
CA GLY A 466 35.65 11.51 -6.86
C GLY A 466 35.40 10.04 -6.52
N GLU A 467 34.45 9.73 -5.63
CA GLU A 467 34.18 8.35 -5.21
C GLU A 467 33.12 7.69 -6.08
N ALA A 468 33.40 6.46 -6.50
CA ALA A 468 32.53 5.61 -7.29
C ALA A 468 32.22 4.33 -6.47
N PRO A 469 31.04 4.23 -5.83
CA PRO A 469 30.70 3.08 -5.00
C PRO A 469 30.65 1.77 -5.81
N VAL A 470 31.03 0.66 -5.20
CA VAL A 470 30.86 -0.69 -5.78
C VAL A 470 29.76 -1.38 -5.01
N VAL A 471 28.69 -1.78 -5.72
CA VAL A 471 27.64 -2.62 -5.14
C VAL A 471 28.02 -4.08 -5.35
N THR A 472 27.96 -4.88 -4.27
CA THR A 472 28.22 -6.32 -4.30
C THR A 472 26.92 -7.06 -3.98
N VAL A 473 26.59 -8.04 -4.82
CA VAL A 473 25.43 -8.92 -4.71
C VAL A 473 25.91 -10.34 -4.48
N VAL A 474 25.41 -10.97 -3.42
CA VAL A 474 25.65 -12.38 -3.10
C VAL A 474 24.31 -13.09 -3.00
N LEU A 475 24.15 -14.16 -3.78
CA LEU A 475 22.96 -15.00 -3.79
C LEU A 475 23.25 -16.35 -3.15
N LYS A 476 22.34 -16.80 -2.31
CA LYS A 476 22.29 -18.16 -1.79
C LYS A 476 20.97 -18.81 -2.18
N ASP A 477 20.99 -20.08 -2.53
CA ASP A 477 19.78 -20.86 -2.76
C ASP A 477 18.92 -20.84 -1.49
N LYS A 478 17.66 -20.44 -1.60
CA LYS A 478 16.78 -20.25 -0.43
C LYS A 478 16.48 -21.56 0.31
N ALA A 479 16.46 -22.69 -0.41
CA ALA A 479 16.13 -23.99 0.18
C ALA A 479 17.33 -24.62 0.91
N THR A 480 18.54 -24.45 0.39
CA THR A 480 19.74 -25.12 0.89
C THR A 480 20.72 -24.19 1.62
N GLY A 481 20.60 -22.88 1.45
CA GLY A 481 21.56 -21.88 1.94
C GLY A 481 22.90 -21.88 1.19
N THR A 482 23.04 -22.69 0.13
CA THR A 482 24.29 -22.84 -0.62
C THR A 482 24.53 -21.61 -1.50
N PRO A 483 25.76 -21.04 -1.54
CA PRO A 483 26.10 -19.98 -2.48
C PRO A 483 25.83 -20.39 -3.93
N ILE A 484 25.21 -19.50 -4.70
CA ILE A 484 25.04 -19.68 -6.14
C ILE A 484 26.34 -19.26 -6.84
N ASP A 485 26.73 -19.98 -7.89
CA ASP A 485 27.81 -19.53 -8.77
C ASP A 485 27.28 -18.44 -9.72
N HIS A 486 27.88 -17.25 -9.63
CA HIS A 486 27.43 -16.05 -10.35
C HIS A 486 28.11 -15.85 -11.71
N ASP A 487 28.97 -16.79 -12.17
CA ASP A 487 29.71 -16.66 -13.44
C ASP A 487 28.84 -16.95 -14.68
N LEU A 488 27.64 -17.51 -14.52
CA LEU A 488 26.88 -18.12 -15.62
C LEU A 488 25.44 -17.63 -15.62
N VAL A 489 25.05 -16.76 -16.56
CA VAL A 489 23.67 -16.26 -16.63
C VAL A 489 23.20 -16.05 -18.07
N THR A 490 22.70 -17.11 -18.69
CA THR A 490 21.97 -17.02 -19.98
C THR A 490 20.76 -17.94 -19.95
N GLY A 491 19.56 -17.40 -20.13
CA GLY A 491 18.35 -18.21 -20.27
C GLY A 491 17.08 -17.38 -20.48
N ALA A 492 16.08 -17.98 -21.12
CA ALA A 492 14.72 -17.47 -21.11
C ALA A 492 14.01 -17.87 -19.81
N ALA A 493 12.96 -17.14 -19.44
CA ALA A 493 12.10 -17.55 -18.33
C ALA A 493 11.53 -18.96 -18.57
N LEU A 494 11.60 -19.80 -17.54
CA LEU A 494 10.99 -21.14 -17.50
C LEU A 494 9.61 -21.10 -16.82
N GLY A 495 9.38 -20.11 -15.95
CA GLY A 495 8.16 -19.97 -15.16
C GLY A 495 8.02 -21.06 -14.08
N CYS A 496 6.98 -20.93 -13.26
CA CYS A 496 6.54 -21.97 -12.35
C CYS A 496 5.01 -22.00 -12.30
N LEU A 497 4.43 -23.20 -12.20
CA LEU A 497 2.99 -23.40 -12.03
C LEU A 497 2.69 -23.77 -10.57
N PRO A 498 1.44 -23.57 -10.09
CA PRO A 498 1.05 -23.93 -8.72
C PRO A 498 1.30 -25.41 -8.39
N THR A 499 1.11 -26.30 -9.38
CA THR A 499 1.27 -27.76 -9.25
C THR A 499 2.73 -28.21 -9.17
N GLY A 500 3.68 -27.28 -9.33
CA GLY A 500 5.11 -27.56 -9.27
C GLY A 500 5.91 -26.67 -10.20
N CYS A 501 7.15 -26.40 -9.79
CA CYS A 501 8.10 -25.68 -10.64
C CYS A 501 8.91 -26.66 -11.49
N PRO A 502 9.24 -26.29 -12.74
CA PRO A 502 10.18 -27.08 -13.53
C PRO A 502 11.50 -27.18 -12.78
N ALA A 503 12.09 -28.38 -12.82
CA ALA A 503 13.47 -28.55 -12.38
C ALA A 503 14.34 -27.62 -13.23
N PRO A 504 15.17 -26.80 -12.61
CA PRO A 504 15.99 -25.89 -13.39
C PRO A 504 16.95 -26.65 -14.31
N THR A 505 17.18 -26.13 -15.51
CA THR A 505 18.09 -26.76 -16.48
C THR A 505 19.58 -26.61 -16.10
N SER A 506 19.94 -25.62 -15.26
CA SER A 506 21.29 -25.44 -14.69
C SER A 506 21.27 -24.61 -13.40
N PRO A 507 22.04 -24.94 -12.32
CA PRO A 507 22.14 -24.23 -11.02
C PRO A 507 22.35 -22.72 -11.10
N THR A 508 22.86 -22.23 -12.22
CA THR A 508 23.43 -20.88 -12.31
C THR A 508 22.64 -19.93 -13.21
N THR A 509 21.75 -20.40 -14.09
CA THR A 509 21.08 -19.55 -15.09
C THR A 509 19.99 -18.66 -14.50
N PHE A 510 20.13 -17.32 -14.53
CA PHE A 510 19.06 -16.37 -14.19
C PHE A 510 18.25 -15.91 -15.42
N ALA A 511 16.92 -15.97 -15.33
CA ALA A 511 16.01 -15.46 -16.36
C ALA A 511 15.72 -13.96 -16.24
N ASN A 512 15.89 -13.38 -15.05
CA ASN A 512 15.73 -11.96 -14.83
C ASN A 512 16.75 -11.46 -13.80
N THR A 513 17.40 -10.34 -14.13
CA THR A 513 18.27 -9.59 -13.23
C THR A 513 18.06 -8.11 -13.51
N ALA A 514 17.26 -7.43 -12.68
CA ALA A 514 17.07 -6.00 -12.77
C ALA A 514 17.79 -5.32 -11.61
N PHE A 515 18.64 -4.34 -11.91
CA PHE A 515 19.37 -3.55 -10.92
C PHE A 515 19.03 -2.07 -11.07
N PHE A 516 18.72 -1.42 -9.95
CA PHE A 516 18.30 -0.03 -9.91
C PHE A 516 19.13 0.72 -8.87
N VAL A 517 19.41 1.99 -9.16
CA VAL A 517 19.88 2.93 -8.14
C VAL A 517 19.09 4.22 -8.30
N SER A 518 18.46 4.65 -7.20
CA SER A 518 17.62 5.83 -7.19
C SER A 518 17.92 6.73 -5.99
N GLY A 519 17.77 8.04 -6.18
CA GLY A 519 17.85 9.02 -5.09
C GLY A 519 18.07 10.46 -5.58
N PRO A 520 18.13 11.45 -4.66
CA PRO A 520 17.94 11.30 -3.21
C PRO A 520 16.51 10.82 -2.87
N ARG A 521 16.29 10.25 -1.68
CA ARG A 521 15.06 9.53 -1.29
C ARG A 521 13.80 10.39 -1.42
N ALA A 522 13.94 11.71 -1.37
CA ALA A 522 12.86 12.68 -1.55
C ALA A 522 12.38 12.87 -3.00
N THR A 523 13.20 12.55 -4.02
CA THR A 523 12.83 12.71 -5.45
C THR A 523 12.99 11.42 -6.26
N ARG A 524 13.78 10.46 -5.76
CA ARG A 524 14.06 9.12 -6.30
C ARG A 524 14.40 9.07 -7.79
N ASN A 525 15.36 9.90 -8.18
CA ASN A 525 15.85 9.93 -9.55
C ASN A 525 16.74 8.72 -9.83
N PRO A 526 16.56 7.98 -10.94
CA PRO A 526 17.51 7.01 -11.44
C PRO A 526 18.85 7.68 -11.63
N VAL A 527 19.86 7.11 -11.00
CA VAL A 527 21.21 7.64 -11.03
C VAL A 527 22.23 6.51 -11.04
N LEU A 528 23.48 6.87 -11.31
CA LEU A 528 24.68 6.05 -11.08
C LEU A 528 24.84 4.75 -11.88
N THR A 529 23.83 4.32 -12.62
CA THR A 529 23.91 3.14 -13.49
C THR A 529 23.96 3.51 -14.98
N THR A 530 24.35 2.56 -15.83
CA THR A 530 24.49 2.79 -17.28
C THR A 530 23.19 3.23 -17.96
N THR A 531 22.02 2.77 -17.49
CA THR A 531 20.70 3.09 -18.10
C THR A 531 20.00 4.26 -17.43
N ALA A 532 20.44 4.69 -16.24
CA ALA A 532 19.82 5.75 -15.45
C ALA A 532 19.95 7.17 -16.03
N ARG A 533 20.91 7.42 -16.91
CA ARG A 533 21.15 8.77 -17.45
C ARG A 533 20.99 8.83 -18.96
N ALA A 534 20.29 9.85 -19.43
CA ALA A 534 20.26 10.18 -20.84
C ALA A 534 21.66 10.56 -21.32
N LYS A 535 22.10 9.89 -22.40
CA LYS A 535 23.45 10.02 -22.92
C LYS A 535 23.50 9.84 -24.43
N ILE A 536 24.48 10.50 -25.05
CA ILE A 536 24.87 10.33 -26.45
C ILE A 536 26.31 9.88 -26.44
N GLU A 537 26.60 8.77 -27.12
CA GLU A 537 27.92 8.14 -27.12
C GLU A 537 28.32 7.71 -28.51
N VAL A 538 29.62 7.82 -28.81
CA VAL A 538 30.24 7.37 -30.06
C VAL A 538 31.52 6.62 -29.78
N ALA A 539 31.97 5.84 -30.77
CA ALA A 539 33.31 5.28 -30.74
C ALA A 539 34.34 6.41 -30.65
N ALA A 540 35.32 6.28 -29.75
CA ALA A 540 36.39 7.25 -29.59
C ALA A 540 37.62 6.78 -30.41
N PRO A 541 37.90 7.38 -31.59
CA PRO A 541 39.14 7.15 -32.30
C PRO A 541 40.32 7.76 -31.55
N ALA A 542 41.54 7.59 -32.08
CA ALA A 542 42.74 8.22 -31.50
C ALA A 542 42.61 9.75 -31.42
N SER A 543 42.01 10.38 -32.43
CA SER A 543 41.77 11.82 -32.47
C SER A 543 40.69 12.19 -33.48
N TRP A 544 40.13 13.39 -33.34
CA TRP A 544 39.30 14.06 -34.36
C TRP A 544 40.00 15.31 -34.87
N ASP A 545 39.69 15.70 -36.11
CA ASP A 545 40.05 17.01 -36.65
C ASP A 545 38.95 18.02 -36.31
N LEU A 546 39.26 18.93 -35.39
CA LEU A 546 38.38 20.02 -34.96
C LEU A 546 38.91 21.40 -35.41
N SER A 547 39.81 21.43 -36.40
CA SER A 547 40.37 22.68 -36.94
C SER A 547 39.32 23.60 -37.58
N GLY A 548 38.21 23.02 -38.08
CA GLY A 548 37.04 23.73 -38.60
C GLY A 548 36.14 24.36 -37.53
N GLY A 549 36.43 24.14 -36.24
CA GLY A 549 35.69 24.72 -35.10
C GLY A 549 35.33 23.67 -34.04
N ALA A 550 35.36 24.07 -32.77
CA ALA A 550 35.02 23.22 -31.62
C ALA A 550 33.76 23.71 -30.89
N ALA A 551 32.79 24.23 -31.65
CA ALA A 551 31.49 24.64 -31.13
C ALA A 551 30.57 23.42 -30.94
N LEU A 552 29.93 23.35 -29.78
CA LEU A 552 28.93 22.36 -29.39
C LEU A 552 27.64 23.08 -29.01
N ALA A 553 26.52 22.63 -29.57
CA ALA A 553 25.19 23.04 -29.16
C ALA A 553 24.37 21.81 -28.73
N LEU A 554 23.69 21.89 -27.60
CA LEU A 554 22.84 20.83 -27.08
C LEU A 554 21.68 21.37 -26.24
N LYS A 555 20.67 20.52 -26.07
CA LYS A 555 19.54 20.70 -25.16
C LYS A 555 19.58 19.61 -24.09
N VAL A 556 19.35 20.01 -22.86
CA VAL A 556 19.15 19.15 -21.70
C VAL A 556 17.74 19.44 -21.15
N ASP A 557 17.03 18.41 -20.69
CA ASP A 557 15.63 18.53 -20.28
C ASP A 557 14.74 19.15 -21.35
N SER A 558 14.94 18.73 -22.61
CA SER A 558 14.23 19.26 -23.78
C SER A 558 14.37 20.78 -23.94
N GLY A 559 15.50 21.34 -23.48
CA GLY A 559 15.79 22.77 -23.54
C GLY A 559 15.28 23.58 -22.35
N ARG A 560 14.68 22.93 -21.35
CA ARG A 560 14.10 23.61 -20.18
C ARG A 560 15.15 24.04 -19.16
N ASP A 561 14.94 25.25 -18.68
CA ASP A 561 15.72 25.85 -17.61
C ASP A 561 15.39 25.20 -16.26
N VAL A 562 16.39 25.14 -15.39
CA VAL A 562 16.21 24.65 -14.02
C VAL A 562 16.79 25.66 -13.04
N THR A 563 16.05 25.91 -11.98
CA THR A 563 16.53 26.72 -10.86
C THR A 563 17.38 25.84 -9.95
N LEU A 564 18.64 26.22 -9.79
CA LEU A 564 19.59 25.53 -8.92
C LEU A 564 19.92 26.42 -7.73
N TYR A 565 19.93 25.82 -6.54
CA TYR A 565 20.41 26.51 -5.34
C TYR A 565 21.94 26.57 -5.36
N ASN A 566 22.52 27.77 -5.31
CA ASN A 566 23.95 27.89 -5.05
C ASN A 566 24.22 27.60 -3.57
N GLN A 567 25.30 26.87 -3.28
CA GLN A 567 25.69 26.49 -1.91
C GLN A 567 26.08 27.70 -1.03
N THR A 568 25.97 28.93 -1.55
CA THR A 568 26.28 30.21 -0.90
C THR A 568 25.04 31.09 -0.65
N GLY A 569 23.81 30.57 -0.84
CA GLY A 569 22.57 31.24 -0.44
C GLY A 569 21.76 31.97 -1.51
N GLY A 570 21.84 31.57 -2.79
CA GLY A 570 20.99 32.15 -3.84
C GLY A 570 20.59 31.17 -4.93
N ASP A 571 19.36 31.28 -5.40
CA ASP A 571 18.87 30.55 -6.57
C ASP A 571 19.46 31.14 -7.86
N PHE A 572 19.85 30.28 -8.80
CA PHE A 572 20.26 30.71 -10.15
C PHE A 572 19.65 29.81 -11.21
N VAL A 573 19.33 30.41 -12.36
CA VAL A 573 18.81 29.66 -13.51
C VAL A 573 19.99 29.05 -14.27
N ALA A 574 19.95 27.74 -14.45
CA ALA A 574 20.83 27.03 -15.37
C ALA A 574 20.06 26.73 -16.66
N SER A 575 20.54 27.25 -17.79
CA SER A 575 19.86 27.10 -19.10
C SER A 575 19.75 25.64 -19.53
N GLY A 576 18.61 25.22 -20.05
CA GLY A 576 18.44 23.92 -20.70
C GLY A 576 19.01 23.88 -22.12
N THR A 577 19.18 25.03 -22.75
CA THR A 577 19.83 25.17 -24.05
C THR A 577 21.27 25.66 -23.87
N ILE A 578 22.22 24.86 -24.31
CA ILE A 578 23.65 25.07 -24.08
C ILE A 578 24.33 25.22 -25.43
N SER A 579 24.95 26.37 -25.67
CA SER A 579 25.82 26.59 -26.82
C SER A 579 27.18 27.06 -26.31
N VAL A 580 28.22 26.28 -26.56
CA VAL A 580 29.57 26.49 -26.04
C VAL A 580 30.62 26.29 -27.11
N THR A 581 31.76 26.97 -26.98
CA THR A 581 32.93 26.73 -27.83
C THR A 581 34.08 26.27 -26.95
N VAL A 582 34.68 25.12 -27.28
CA VAL A 582 35.85 24.63 -26.55
C VAL A 582 37.05 25.51 -26.85
N PRO A 583 37.74 26.08 -25.84
CA PRO A 583 38.88 26.95 -26.07
C PRO A 583 39.99 26.22 -26.83
N PRO A 584 40.67 26.85 -27.81
CA PRO A 584 41.78 26.22 -28.53
C PRO A 584 42.89 25.71 -27.62
N ALA A 585 43.12 26.37 -26.48
CA ALA A 585 44.11 25.98 -25.47
C ALA A 585 43.79 24.65 -24.76
N ALA A 586 42.58 24.11 -24.92
CA ALA A 586 42.24 22.77 -24.41
C ALA A 586 42.85 21.64 -25.24
N PHE A 587 43.36 21.93 -26.44
CA PHE A 587 43.93 20.95 -27.37
C PHE A 587 45.43 21.20 -27.56
N ALA A 588 46.25 20.14 -27.50
CA ALA A 588 47.64 20.22 -27.95
C ALA A 588 47.74 20.47 -29.46
N ASN A 589 46.83 19.90 -30.25
CA ASN A 589 46.68 20.14 -31.68
C ASN A 589 45.20 20.04 -32.09
N PRO A 590 44.54 21.13 -32.51
CA PRO A 590 43.13 21.10 -32.94
C PRO A 590 42.83 20.16 -34.11
N ALA A 591 43.80 19.87 -34.99
CA ALA A 591 43.64 18.91 -36.08
C ALA A 591 43.77 17.43 -35.63
N ALA A 592 44.18 17.21 -34.38
CA ALA A 592 44.35 15.90 -33.77
C ALA A 592 43.87 15.91 -32.30
N ALA A 593 42.70 16.52 -32.07
CA ALA A 593 42.12 16.63 -30.74
C ALA A 593 41.75 15.24 -30.20
N THR A 594 42.32 14.87 -29.06
CA THR A 594 42.03 13.58 -28.44
C THR A 594 40.68 13.59 -27.71
N PRO A 595 40.04 12.43 -27.53
CA PRO A 595 38.82 12.31 -26.73
C PRO A 595 38.95 12.86 -25.30
N ALA A 596 40.11 12.67 -24.67
CA ALA A 596 40.38 13.14 -23.31
C ALA A 596 40.48 14.67 -23.24
N GLU A 597 41.19 15.30 -24.20
CA GLU A 597 41.28 16.76 -24.28
C GLU A 597 39.91 17.39 -24.52
N LEU A 598 39.10 16.81 -25.42
CA LEU A 598 37.75 17.30 -25.68
C LEU A 598 36.84 17.18 -24.45
N ALA A 599 36.89 16.04 -23.74
CA ALA A 599 36.13 15.86 -22.52
C ALA A 599 36.53 16.87 -21.44
N ALA A 600 37.83 17.02 -21.20
CA ALA A 600 38.35 17.99 -20.24
C ALA A 600 37.98 19.43 -20.62
N GLY A 601 38.13 19.78 -21.90
CA GLY A 601 37.80 21.09 -22.44
C GLY A 601 36.33 21.45 -22.29
N LEU A 602 35.41 20.51 -22.60
CA LEU A 602 33.96 20.72 -22.40
C LEU A 602 33.60 20.86 -20.92
N ASN A 603 34.12 19.98 -20.06
CA ASN A 603 33.83 20.00 -18.63
C ASN A 603 34.37 21.26 -17.93
N ALA A 604 35.42 21.89 -18.48
CA ALA A 604 35.95 23.15 -17.98
C ALA A 604 35.05 24.36 -18.26
N ILE A 605 34.08 24.25 -19.18
CA ILE A 605 33.17 25.35 -19.54
C ILE A 605 31.98 25.37 -18.56
N PRO A 606 31.80 26.44 -17.75
CA PRO A 606 30.76 26.45 -16.71
C PRO A 606 29.34 26.24 -17.25
N ALA A 607 29.00 26.79 -18.42
CA ALA A 607 27.68 26.64 -19.03
C ALA A 607 27.36 25.18 -19.39
N PHE A 608 28.36 24.42 -19.87
CA PHE A 608 28.22 22.99 -20.13
C PHE A 608 28.24 22.19 -18.83
N GLY A 609 29.26 22.42 -18.01
CA GLY A 609 29.50 21.69 -16.76
C GLY A 609 28.39 21.83 -15.72
N ARG A 610 27.50 22.82 -15.82
CA ARG A 610 26.32 22.97 -14.94
C ARG A 610 25.19 21.97 -15.22
N ARG A 611 25.06 21.47 -16.45
CA ARG A 611 23.90 20.66 -16.88
C ARG A 611 24.28 19.34 -17.55
N ALA A 612 25.49 19.24 -18.10
CA ALA A 612 25.97 18.06 -18.80
C ALA A 612 27.41 17.71 -18.38
N ILE A 613 27.84 16.50 -18.78
CA ILE A 613 29.17 15.95 -18.51
C ILE A 613 29.67 15.27 -19.76
N ALA A 614 30.91 15.58 -20.14
CA ALA A 614 31.64 14.86 -21.18
C ALA A 614 32.57 13.82 -20.52
N TYR A 615 32.67 12.62 -21.08
CA TYR A 615 33.49 11.55 -20.52
C TYR A 615 34.07 10.66 -21.60
N VAL A 616 35.15 9.96 -21.25
CA VAL A 616 35.75 8.89 -22.05
C VAL A 616 35.76 7.62 -21.22
N GLU A 617 35.08 6.58 -21.69
CA GLU A 617 34.99 5.30 -20.99
C GLU A 617 34.98 4.14 -21.99
N GLY A 618 35.85 3.15 -21.77
CA GLY A 618 35.89 1.92 -22.57
C GLY A 618 36.06 2.15 -24.08
N GLY A 619 36.87 3.12 -24.49
CA GLY A 619 37.09 3.45 -25.91
C GLY A 619 35.91 4.17 -26.57
N ARG A 620 35.03 4.78 -25.78
CA ARG A 620 33.95 5.65 -26.26
C ARG A 620 34.04 7.02 -25.63
N PHE A 621 33.57 8.01 -26.37
CA PHE A 621 33.35 9.36 -25.89
C PHE A 621 31.86 9.60 -25.80
N GLY A 622 31.43 10.24 -24.72
CA GLY A 622 30.02 10.49 -24.48
C GLY A 622 29.76 11.81 -23.81
N ILE A 623 28.54 12.30 -24.01
CA ILE A 623 27.95 13.38 -23.23
C ILE A 623 26.72 12.82 -22.53
N ARG A 624 26.55 13.10 -21.24
CA ARG A 624 25.37 12.73 -20.46
C ARG A 624 24.78 13.92 -19.71
N SER A 625 23.48 13.87 -19.48
CA SER A 625 22.79 14.81 -18.59
C SER A 625 23.19 14.61 -17.13
N ARG A 626 23.08 15.69 -16.34
CA ARG A 626 23.16 15.63 -14.87
C ARG A 626 21.85 15.20 -14.19
N ASN A 627 20.75 15.05 -14.95
CA ASN A 627 19.42 14.70 -14.46
C ASN A 627 18.92 15.63 -13.34
N LEU A 628 19.11 16.95 -13.52
CA LEU A 628 18.72 17.98 -12.53
C LEU A 628 17.30 18.52 -12.74
N GLY A 629 16.73 18.37 -13.94
CA GLY A 629 15.36 18.80 -14.23
C GLY A 629 14.34 17.69 -14.03
N ARG A 630 13.17 17.85 -14.67
CA ARG A 630 12.06 16.87 -14.61
C ARG A 630 12.02 15.93 -15.82
N VAL A 631 12.71 16.31 -16.90
CA VAL A 631 12.67 15.58 -18.17
C VAL A 631 14.06 15.08 -18.44
N TYR A 632 14.40 13.84 -18.08
CA TYR A 632 15.79 13.35 -18.22
C TYR A 632 16.19 13.13 -19.68
N ALA A 633 16.40 14.19 -20.44
CA ALA A 633 16.64 14.16 -21.86
C ALA A 633 17.95 14.85 -22.24
N ILE A 634 18.56 14.39 -23.32
CA ILE A 634 19.67 15.08 -23.97
C ILE A 634 19.52 15.00 -25.49
N GLN A 635 19.77 16.11 -26.16
CA GLN A 635 19.74 16.22 -27.62
C GLN A 635 20.85 17.14 -28.09
N LEU A 636 21.61 16.75 -29.12
CA LEU A 636 22.53 17.68 -29.77
C LEU A 636 21.79 18.50 -30.81
N ASP A 637 22.14 19.77 -30.91
CA ASP A 637 21.78 20.61 -32.04
C ASP A 637 22.91 20.59 -33.10
N PRO A 638 22.63 20.93 -34.36
CA PRO A 638 23.67 21.05 -35.39
C PRO A 638 24.80 21.98 -34.96
N SER A 639 26.03 21.44 -34.91
CA SER A 639 27.23 22.18 -34.53
C SER A 639 28.48 21.46 -35.06
N ALA A 640 29.64 22.13 -35.04
CA ALA A 640 30.88 21.55 -35.55
C ALA A 640 31.27 20.26 -34.80
N VAL A 641 31.14 20.24 -33.47
CA VAL A 641 31.37 19.05 -32.65
C VAL A 641 30.31 17.98 -32.92
N THR A 642 29.04 18.35 -33.07
CA THR A 642 27.97 17.39 -33.40
C THR A 642 28.27 16.65 -34.71
N THR A 643 28.74 17.36 -35.74
CA THR A 643 29.09 16.74 -37.04
C THR A 643 30.38 15.93 -36.95
N ALA A 644 31.47 16.52 -36.44
CA ALA A 644 32.80 15.90 -36.49
C ALA A 644 32.97 14.74 -35.50
N VAL A 645 32.32 14.81 -34.34
CA VAL A 645 32.46 13.82 -33.25
C VAL A 645 31.27 12.86 -33.23
N PHE A 646 30.05 13.40 -33.31
CA PHE A 646 28.83 12.61 -33.17
C PHE A 646 28.19 12.15 -34.48
N GLY A 647 28.87 12.37 -35.62
CA GLY A 647 28.37 11.99 -36.94
C GLY A 647 27.06 12.68 -37.33
N GLY A 648 26.73 13.82 -36.70
CA GLY A 648 25.47 14.52 -36.90
C GLY A 648 24.29 13.96 -36.10
N ASP A 649 24.50 13.12 -35.08
CA ASP A 649 23.41 12.60 -34.24
C ASP A 649 22.72 13.74 -33.47
N THR A 650 21.52 14.10 -33.93
CA THR A 650 20.64 15.13 -33.33
C THR A 650 19.38 14.50 -32.74
N ALA A 651 19.35 13.18 -32.57
CA ALA A 651 18.22 12.49 -31.98
C ALA A 651 18.15 12.75 -30.47
N LEU A 652 16.93 12.99 -29.97
CA LEU A 652 16.66 13.08 -28.53
C LEU A 652 16.93 11.72 -27.87
N LYS A 653 17.72 11.71 -26.81
CA LYS A 653 17.98 10.52 -25.97
C LYS A 653 17.39 10.72 -24.59
N MET A 654 16.84 9.63 -24.06
CA MET A 654 16.24 9.52 -22.72
C MET A 654 16.95 8.38 -21.96
N PRO A 655 16.71 8.18 -20.64
CA PRO A 655 17.17 6.99 -19.94
C PRO A 655 16.54 5.75 -20.59
N GLY A 656 17.27 4.64 -20.63
CA GLY A 656 16.89 3.50 -21.45
C GLY A 656 15.84 2.60 -20.77
N GLY A 657 14.79 2.21 -21.50
CA GLY A 657 13.83 1.16 -21.11
C GLY A 657 12.51 1.68 -20.52
N TYR A 658 11.58 0.75 -20.26
CA TYR A 658 10.30 1.00 -19.58
C TYR A 658 10.55 1.44 -18.11
N TYR A 659 11.61 0.91 -17.51
CA TYR A 659 12.20 1.35 -16.25
C TYR A 659 13.72 1.28 -16.43
N PRO A 660 14.49 2.28 -15.97
CA PRO A 660 15.94 2.36 -16.18
C PRO A 660 16.70 1.40 -15.26
N SER A 661 16.45 0.11 -15.46
CA SER A 661 17.15 -1.00 -14.82
C SER A 661 18.39 -1.38 -15.63
N ASN A 662 19.40 -1.92 -14.95
CA ASN A 662 20.53 -2.57 -15.59
C ASN A 662 20.40 -4.08 -15.47
N THR A 663 20.79 -4.78 -16.54
CA THR A 663 20.93 -6.22 -16.48
C THR A 663 22.25 -6.59 -15.80
N LEU A 664 22.18 -7.45 -14.78
CA LEU A 664 23.34 -8.08 -14.17
C LEU A 664 23.67 -9.44 -14.82
N ALA A 665 22.92 -9.87 -15.84
CA ALA A 665 23.17 -11.08 -16.60
C ALA A 665 24.29 -10.91 -17.64
N PHE A 666 25.02 -11.99 -17.93
CA PHE A 666 26.03 -12.03 -18.99
C PHE A 666 25.48 -12.73 -20.22
N ASN A 667 25.25 -12.00 -21.30
CA ASN A 667 24.89 -12.59 -22.58
C ASN A 667 26.14 -13.14 -23.29
N ALA A 668 26.24 -14.47 -23.34
CA ALA A 668 27.34 -15.17 -23.98
C ALA A 668 27.23 -15.23 -25.52
N ALA A 669 26.16 -14.69 -26.13
CA ALA A 669 26.02 -14.64 -27.57
C ALA A 669 27.19 -13.83 -28.19
N PRO A 670 27.80 -14.31 -29.28
CA PRO A 670 28.89 -13.59 -29.93
C PRO A 670 28.49 -12.15 -30.29
N GLY A 671 29.26 -11.18 -29.81
CA GLY A 671 29.00 -9.75 -30.05
C GLY A 671 27.92 -9.11 -29.15
N ALA A 672 27.39 -9.82 -28.16
CA ALA A 672 26.45 -9.24 -27.21
C ALA A 672 27.07 -8.09 -26.40
N ALA A 673 26.36 -6.97 -26.33
CA ALA A 673 26.77 -5.81 -25.56
C ALA A 673 26.44 -6.00 -24.06
N ASN A 674 27.33 -6.68 -23.34
CA ASN A 674 27.23 -6.78 -21.88
C ASN A 674 27.61 -5.45 -21.20
N ASP A 675 26.92 -5.11 -20.11
CA ASP A 675 27.28 -3.95 -19.31
C ASP A 675 28.66 -4.19 -18.68
N ARG A 676 29.61 -3.33 -19.04
CA ARG A 676 31.03 -3.45 -18.67
C ARG A 676 31.28 -3.11 -17.21
N LYS A 677 30.32 -2.44 -16.55
CA LYS A 677 30.39 -2.14 -15.12
C LYS A 677 30.08 -3.35 -14.25
N VAL A 678 29.57 -4.44 -14.85
CA VAL A 678 29.30 -5.69 -14.15
C VAL A 678 30.54 -6.58 -14.19
N THR A 679 31.11 -6.87 -13.02
CA THR A 679 32.14 -7.91 -12.86
C THR A 679 31.57 -9.08 -12.08
N ARG A 680 31.91 -10.31 -12.49
CA ARG A 680 31.37 -11.54 -11.91
C ARG A 680 32.50 -12.43 -11.42
N SER A 681 32.17 -13.22 -10.41
CA SER A 681 32.97 -14.31 -9.87
C SER A 681 32.02 -15.38 -9.36
N ALA A 682 32.49 -16.61 -9.19
CA ALA A 682 31.70 -17.64 -8.53
C ALA A 682 31.06 -17.18 -7.19
N GLY A 683 31.74 -16.32 -6.42
CA GLY A 683 31.25 -15.86 -5.12
C GLY A 683 30.31 -14.64 -5.13
N SER A 684 30.30 -13.83 -6.20
CA SER A 684 29.54 -12.56 -6.21
C SER A 684 29.41 -11.92 -7.58
N ILE A 685 28.40 -11.05 -7.70
CA ILE A 685 28.29 -10.04 -8.78
C ILE A 685 28.64 -8.69 -8.19
N THR A 686 29.47 -7.92 -8.88
CA THR A 686 29.75 -6.52 -8.52
C THR A 686 29.33 -5.59 -9.63
N TYR A 687 28.79 -4.43 -9.26
CA TYR A 687 28.46 -3.35 -10.16
C TYR A 687 29.19 -2.08 -9.70
N GLN A 688 30.08 -1.56 -10.54
CA GLN A 688 30.75 -0.29 -10.31
C GLN A 688 29.79 0.86 -10.66
N LEU A 689 29.32 1.60 -9.67
CA LEU A 689 28.50 2.80 -9.89
C LEU A 689 29.33 3.91 -10.54
N ASP A 690 28.66 4.84 -11.22
CA ASP A 690 29.28 6.12 -11.58
C ASP A 690 29.77 6.87 -10.33
N PRO A 691 30.73 7.80 -10.49
CA PRO A 691 31.09 8.74 -9.43
C PRO A 691 29.89 9.53 -8.92
N VAL A 692 29.86 9.81 -7.61
CA VAL A 692 28.77 10.57 -6.95
C VAL A 692 28.87 12.09 -7.13
N ASP A 693 29.74 12.54 -8.02
CA ASP A 693 30.11 13.95 -8.23
C ASP A 693 28.91 14.89 -8.37
N ASP A 694 27.89 14.43 -9.09
CA ASP A 694 26.78 15.27 -9.52
C ASP A 694 25.54 15.14 -8.63
N LEU A 695 25.60 14.23 -7.65
CA LEU A 695 24.48 13.90 -6.81
C LEU A 695 24.26 14.97 -5.76
N GLN A 696 23.01 15.24 -5.42
CA GLN A 696 22.68 16.10 -4.29
C GLN A 696 23.03 15.38 -2.98
N PRO A 697 23.30 16.11 -1.88
CA PRO A 697 23.40 15.49 -0.58
C PRO A 697 22.09 14.80 -0.21
N GLY A 698 22.14 13.53 0.19
CA GLY A 698 20.95 12.79 0.57
C GLY A 698 21.16 11.28 0.70
N THR A 699 20.05 10.57 0.88
CA THR A 699 20.00 9.11 0.96
C THR A 699 19.64 8.52 -0.40
N TYR A 700 20.42 7.56 -0.86
CA TYR A 700 20.23 6.85 -2.12
C TYR A 700 19.98 5.38 -1.84
N VAL A 701 19.30 4.69 -2.74
CA VAL A 701 18.93 3.28 -2.60
C VAL A 701 19.38 2.51 -3.84
N ALA A 702 20.18 1.48 -3.64
CA ALA A 702 20.47 0.47 -4.64
C ALA A 702 19.58 -0.76 -4.38
N SER A 703 18.94 -1.31 -5.40
CA SER A 703 18.07 -2.48 -5.29
C SER A 703 18.24 -3.44 -6.46
N VAL A 704 18.05 -4.73 -6.19
CA VAL A 704 18.06 -5.80 -7.20
C VAL A 704 16.76 -6.58 -7.17
N GLU A 705 16.34 -7.04 -8.33
CA GLU A 705 15.31 -8.07 -8.51
C GLU A 705 15.92 -9.21 -9.33
N ILE A 706 16.02 -10.39 -8.74
CA ILE A 706 16.69 -11.54 -9.37
C ILE A 706 15.85 -12.81 -9.22
N SER A 707 15.63 -13.50 -10.34
CA SER A 707 14.97 -14.80 -10.40
C SER A 707 15.69 -15.73 -11.37
N ARG A 708 15.65 -17.02 -11.06
CA ARG A 708 16.13 -18.07 -11.94
C ARG A 708 15.09 -18.43 -12.99
N LEU A 709 13.89 -18.83 -12.54
CA LEU A 709 12.82 -19.32 -13.41
C LEU A 709 12.08 -18.15 -14.09
N GLY A 710 12.00 -17.00 -13.43
CA GLY A 710 11.38 -15.79 -13.96
C GLY A 710 9.90 -15.96 -14.33
N ARG A 711 9.41 -15.08 -15.20
CA ARG A 711 8.00 -14.98 -15.59
C ARG A 711 7.82 -15.29 -17.07
N VAL A 712 7.04 -16.32 -17.39
CA VAL A 712 6.62 -16.66 -18.76
C VAL A 712 5.26 -16.04 -19.08
N SER A 713 4.34 -16.06 -18.12
CA SER A 713 3.02 -15.44 -18.21
C SER A 713 2.52 -15.03 -16.80
N GLU A 714 1.33 -14.46 -16.71
CA GLU A 714 0.66 -14.13 -15.43
C GLU A 714 0.36 -15.34 -14.54
N THR A 715 0.20 -16.51 -15.13
CA THR A 715 -0.11 -17.75 -14.41
C THR A 715 1.07 -18.70 -14.29
N ASN A 716 2.11 -18.49 -15.11
CA ASN A 716 3.33 -19.28 -15.14
C ASN A 716 4.54 -18.40 -14.81
N TYR A 717 4.86 -18.30 -13.53
CA TYR A 717 5.90 -17.41 -13.01
C TYR A 717 6.54 -17.95 -11.74
N ARG A 718 7.76 -17.49 -11.47
CA ARG A 718 8.38 -17.57 -10.16
C ARG A 718 8.72 -16.15 -9.72
N THR A 719 8.19 -15.77 -8.57
CA THR A 719 8.41 -14.47 -7.96
C THR A 719 9.92 -14.23 -7.75
N PRO A 720 10.48 -13.11 -8.24
CA PRO A 720 11.88 -12.78 -8.01
C PRO A 720 12.18 -12.42 -6.55
N THR A 721 13.42 -12.73 -6.17
CA THR A 721 14.04 -12.26 -4.93
C THR A 721 14.35 -10.78 -5.06
N VAL A 722 14.05 -10.01 -4.02
CA VAL A 722 14.37 -8.58 -3.97
C VAL A 722 15.26 -8.30 -2.78
N ALA A 723 16.28 -7.46 -2.98
CA ALA A 723 17.11 -6.93 -1.92
C ALA A 723 17.45 -5.46 -2.22
N LYS A 724 17.72 -4.70 -1.17
CA LYS A 724 18.04 -3.28 -1.26
C LYS A 724 19.04 -2.86 -0.20
N VAL A 725 19.79 -1.81 -0.48
CA VAL A 725 20.72 -1.19 0.45
C VAL A 725 20.70 0.32 0.26
N ALA A 726 20.53 1.05 1.36
CA ALA A 726 20.59 2.50 1.36
C ALA A 726 22.02 2.97 1.65
N PHE A 727 22.41 4.09 1.04
CA PHE A 727 23.72 4.71 1.27
C PHE A 727 23.61 6.23 1.24
N GLN A 728 24.62 6.89 1.80
CA GLN A 728 24.62 8.34 1.96
C GLN A 728 25.61 8.99 0.99
N VAL A 729 25.21 10.12 0.41
CA VAL A 729 26.05 10.93 -0.48
C VAL A 729 26.14 12.33 0.09
N LYS A 730 27.36 12.86 0.24
CA LYS A 730 27.72 14.22 0.70
C LYS A 730 27.18 14.68 2.06
N THR A 731 26.39 13.87 2.75
CA THR A 731 25.87 14.12 4.10
C THR A 731 25.79 12.81 4.88
N ALA A 732 25.96 12.84 6.20
CA ALA A 732 25.68 11.67 7.04
C ALA A 732 24.20 11.57 7.46
N ALA A 733 23.41 12.63 7.20
CA ALA A 733 22.02 12.70 7.59
C ALA A 733 21.18 11.77 6.70
N VAL A 734 20.51 10.81 7.32
CA VAL A 734 19.59 9.90 6.64
C VAL A 734 18.28 10.64 6.36
N GLU A 735 17.90 10.74 5.09
CA GLU A 735 16.61 11.26 4.69
C GLU A 735 15.51 10.28 5.10
N LYS A 736 14.44 10.82 5.67
CA LYS A 736 13.26 10.03 6.00
C LYS A 736 12.50 9.68 4.72
N PRO A 737 11.86 8.50 4.64
CA PRO A 737 10.98 8.18 3.53
C PRO A 737 9.76 9.13 3.49
N ILE A 738 9.15 9.29 2.32
CA ILE A 738 7.96 10.13 2.15
C ILE A 738 6.78 9.59 2.96
N ALA A 739 6.62 8.27 2.98
CA ALA A 739 5.64 7.55 3.79
C ALA A 739 6.32 6.38 4.51
N SER A 740 5.78 6.01 5.67
CA SER A 740 6.23 4.92 6.54
C SER A 740 4.99 4.29 7.21
N ASN A 741 5.19 3.38 8.15
CA ASN A 741 4.14 2.73 8.93
C ASN A 741 3.20 1.81 8.14
N CYS A 742 3.51 1.50 6.87
CA CYS A 742 2.74 0.53 6.06
C CYS A 742 2.68 -0.86 6.72
N ASN A 743 3.75 -1.25 7.43
CA ASN A 743 3.82 -2.53 8.12
C ASN A 743 2.75 -2.70 9.19
N SER A 744 2.25 -1.61 9.81
CA SER A 744 1.23 -1.69 10.86
C SER A 744 0.01 -2.49 10.39
N CYS A 745 -0.42 -2.29 9.14
CA CYS A 745 -1.49 -3.05 8.51
C CYS A 745 -1.05 -4.16 7.60
N HIS A 746 0.01 -3.99 6.82
CA HIS A 746 0.31 -4.92 5.74
C HIS A 746 1.28 -6.05 6.14
N GLN A 747 2.09 -5.89 7.20
CA GLN A 747 3.16 -6.85 7.55
C GLN A 747 3.17 -7.28 9.03
N SER A 748 3.27 -8.58 9.33
CA SER A 748 3.46 -9.10 10.69
C SER A 748 4.90 -8.92 11.17
N ALA A 749 5.11 -9.03 12.47
CA ALA A 749 6.42 -8.83 13.11
C ALA A 749 7.51 -9.83 12.65
N ASP A 750 7.12 -10.98 12.08
CA ASP A 750 8.03 -11.97 11.49
C ASP A 750 8.46 -11.63 10.06
N GLY A 751 8.02 -10.48 9.54
CA GLY A 751 8.38 -9.97 8.22
C GLY A 751 7.47 -10.46 7.09
N ARG A 752 6.50 -11.35 7.35
CA ARG A 752 5.52 -11.77 6.35
C ARG A 752 4.46 -10.67 6.13
N GLY A 753 3.96 -10.48 4.92
CA GLY A 753 2.97 -9.44 4.69
C GLY A 753 2.29 -9.51 3.34
N PHE A 754 1.48 -8.50 3.06
CA PHE A 754 0.85 -8.28 1.77
C PHE A 754 1.90 -7.98 0.71
N VAL A 755 1.76 -8.66 -0.43
CA VAL A 755 2.58 -8.48 -1.61
C VAL A 755 1.65 -8.17 -2.76
N LEU A 756 1.79 -6.97 -3.32
CA LEU A 756 1.04 -6.59 -4.50
C LEU A 756 1.73 -7.17 -5.74
N ASP A 757 0.97 -7.90 -6.56
CA ASP A 757 1.45 -8.54 -7.80
C ASP A 757 2.63 -9.51 -7.58
N PHE A 758 2.33 -10.69 -7.02
CA PHE A 758 3.31 -11.79 -6.88
C PHE A 758 3.98 -12.14 -8.22
N SER A 759 3.28 -11.99 -9.35
CA SER A 759 3.80 -12.39 -10.66
C SER A 759 5.04 -11.61 -11.08
N ARG A 760 5.17 -10.35 -10.63
CA ARG A 760 6.30 -9.50 -10.96
C ARG A 760 7.38 -9.48 -9.90
N HIS A 761 7.04 -9.52 -8.60
CA HIS A 761 8.05 -9.38 -7.53
C HIS A 761 7.52 -9.63 -6.11
N ASN A 762 8.38 -10.14 -5.21
CA ASN A 762 8.05 -10.33 -3.79
C ASN A 762 8.23 -9.04 -2.98
N LYS A 763 7.53 -7.96 -3.36
CA LYS A 763 7.63 -6.68 -2.65
C LYS A 763 6.62 -6.65 -1.52
N ILE A 764 7.09 -6.99 -0.32
CA ILE A 764 6.28 -6.88 0.89
C ILE A 764 6.05 -5.39 1.20
N PHE A 765 4.80 -5.03 1.53
CA PHE A 765 4.47 -3.71 2.04
C PHE A 765 4.98 -3.53 3.48
N SER A 766 6.30 -3.33 3.60
CA SER A 766 7.02 -2.98 4.82
C SER A 766 7.10 -1.46 5.02
N ASP A 767 7.69 -1.04 6.13
CA ASP A 767 7.93 0.38 6.47
C ASP A 767 8.72 1.13 5.39
N ASP A 768 9.60 0.42 4.68
CA ASP A 768 10.45 0.94 3.60
C ASP A 768 9.99 0.46 2.21
N ALA A 769 8.72 0.10 2.06
CA ALA A 769 8.13 -0.33 0.78
C ALA A 769 8.30 0.74 -0.31
N VAL A 770 8.23 2.02 0.06
CA VAL A 770 8.43 3.15 -0.87
C VAL A 770 9.84 3.15 -1.46
N ASP A 771 10.86 2.68 -0.72
CA ASP A 771 12.23 2.52 -1.27
C ASP A 771 12.33 1.46 -2.36
N GLN A 772 11.44 0.49 -2.32
CA GLN A 772 11.46 -0.67 -3.21
C GLN A 772 10.54 -0.47 -4.42
N CYS A 773 9.40 0.18 -4.22
CA CYS A 773 8.44 0.47 -5.28
C CYS A 773 8.81 1.74 -6.06
N GLY A 774 9.34 2.76 -5.38
CA GLY A 774 9.71 4.05 -6.00
C GLY A 774 10.79 3.93 -7.08
N ALA A 775 11.58 2.86 -7.10
CA ALA A 775 12.54 2.63 -8.19
C ALA A 775 11.89 2.48 -9.57
N CYS A 776 10.61 2.05 -9.63
CA CYS A 776 9.87 1.82 -10.87
C CYS A 776 8.54 2.59 -10.94
N HIS A 777 8.00 2.99 -9.79
CA HIS A 777 6.70 3.63 -9.64
C HIS A 777 6.81 5.08 -9.15
N ASP A 778 7.89 5.77 -9.48
CA ASP A 778 8.01 7.21 -9.24
C ASP A 778 7.86 8.01 -10.54
N TYR A 779 7.68 9.32 -10.37
CA TYR A 779 7.16 10.25 -11.37
C TYR A 779 8.23 10.72 -12.36
N GLN A 780 8.44 9.97 -13.46
CA GLN A 780 9.53 10.27 -14.41
C GLN A 780 9.22 9.93 -15.89
N PRO A 781 9.40 10.88 -16.83
CA PRO A 781 9.22 10.62 -18.27
C PRO A 781 10.15 9.52 -18.77
N GLY A 782 9.58 8.55 -19.49
CA GLY A 782 10.32 7.44 -20.10
C GLY A 782 10.61 7.61 -21.60
N SER A 783 10.12 8.67 -22.25
CA SER A 783 10.21 8.78 -23.72
C SER A 783 10.42 10.20 -24.25
N ALA A 784 10.81 10.25 -25.52
CA ALA A 784 11.07 11.48 -26.28
C ALA A 784 9.85 12.40 -26.44
N THR A 785 8.62 11.85 -26.34
CA THR A 785 7.38 12.61 -26.42
C THR A 785 6.89 13.08 -25.05
N GLY A 786 7.71 12.94 -24.01
CA GLY A 786 7.29 13.09 -22.62
C GLY A 786 6.46 11.91 -22.13
N ALA A 787 6.02 10.99 -22.99
CA ALA A 787 5.21 9.87 -22.56
C ALA A 787 5.95 9.00 -21.53
N TRP A 788 5.28 8.76 -20.42
CA TRP A 788 5.76 7.89 -19.38
C TRP A 788 5.52 6.43 -19.81
N LEU A 789 6.55 5.61 -19.62
CA LEU A 789 6.60 4.22 -20.07
C LEU A 789 6.88 3.31 -18.86
N GLY A 790 6.41 3.58 -17.63
CA GLY A 790 6.76 2.82 -16.42
C GLY A 790 5.59 2.07 -15.75
N GLY A 791 5.64 1.80 -14.43
CA GLY A 791 4.47 1.35 -13.63
C GLY A 791 3.81 2.48 -12.79
N HIS A 792 2.47 2.66 -12.81
CA HIS A 792 1.83 3.96 -12.48
C HIS A 792 2.33 4.58 -11.16
N PRO A 793 2.44 5.92 -11.05
CA PRO A 793 3.04 6.56 -9.89
C PRO A 793 2.39 6.10 -8.58
N ILE A 794 3.23 5.66 -7.64
CA ILE A 794 2.81 5.03 -6.39
C ILE A 794 2.04 6.00 -5.50
N SER A 795 2.34 7.30 -5.57
CA SER A 795 1.65 8.33 -4.80
C SER A 795 0.15 8.32 -5.10
N LYS A 796 -0.26 8.44 -6.37
CA LYS A 796 -1.67 8.34 -6.75
C LYS A 796 -2.26 7.00 -6.34
N ARG A 797 -1.56 5.91 -6.64
CA ARG A 797 -2.11 4.56 -6.49
C ARG A 797 -2.38 4.18 -5.03
N VAL A 798 -1.46 4.51 -4.13
CA VAL A 798 -1.64 4.27 -2.69
C VAL A 798 -2.83 5.08 -2.18
N HIS A 799 -2.94 6.36 -2.55
CA HIS A 799 -4.07 7.19 -2.13
C HIS A 799 -5.41 6.68 -2.69
N ALA A 800 -5.45 6.32 -3.98
CA ALA A 800 -6.64 5.81 -4.65
C ALA A 800 -7.17 4.50 -4.05
N VAL A 801 -6.29 3.54 -3.78
CA VAL A 801 -6.71 2.26 -3.18
C VAL A 801 -7.26 2.47 -1.77
N HIS A 802 -6.63 3.33 -0.97
CA HIS A 802 -7.12 3.61 0.39
C HIS A 802 -8.35 4.52 0.42
N PHE A 803 -8.65 5.26 -0.65
CA PHE A 803 -9.91 6.02 -0.77
C PHE A 803 -10.99 5.26 -1.56
N GLY A 804 -10.70 4.02 -1.98
CA GLY A 804 -11.45 3.20 -2.96
C GLY A 804 -12.97 3.39 -2.94
N SER A 805 -13.63 2.85 -1.91
CA SER A 805 -15.11 2.89 -1.77
C SER A 805 -15.71 4.29 -1.67
N SER A 806 -14.90 5.31 -1.46
CA SER A 806 -15.32 6.72 -1.34
C SER A 806 -15.08 7.54 -2.60
N LEU A 807 -14.49 6.95 -3.65
CA LEU A 807 -14.26 7.62 -4.94
C LEU A 807 -15.55 7.75 -5.75
N PHE A 808 -15.65 8.80 -6.55
CA PHE A 808 -16.75 9.04 -7.50
C PHE A 808 -16.58 8.21 -8.78
N THR A 809 -15.34 7.99 -9.21
CA THR A 809 -14.96 7.25 -10.43
C THR A 809 -13.85 6.22 -10.13
N PRO A 810 -14.08 5.28 -9.19
CA PRO A 810 -13.06 4.41 -8.64
C PRO A 810 -12.30 3.57 -9.68
N LEU A 811 -12.99 3.00 -10.68
CA LEU A 811 -12.36 2.23 -11.76
C LEU A 811 -11.32 3.06 -12.55
N ALA A 812 -11.65 4.31 -12.87
CA ALA A 812 -10.78 5.21 -13.61
C ALA A 812 -9.63 5.76 -12.74
N THR A 813 -9.88 5.95 -11.45
CA THR A 813 -8.91 6.55 -10.53
C THR A 813 -7.89 5.54 -10.04
N VAL A 814 -8.32 4.34 -9.65
CA VAL A 814 -7.44 3.24 -9.22
C VAL A 814 -6.65 2.67 -10.41
N ALA A 815 -7.27 2.63 -11.61
CA ALA A 815 -6.63 2.30 -12.88
C ALA A 815 -5.78 1.01 -12.82
N TYR A 816 -6.28 -0.03 -12.16
CA TYR A 816 -5.57 -1.30 -12.02
C TYR A 816 -6.47 -2.52 -12.25
N SER A 817 -6.16 -3.28 -13.29
CA SER A 817 -6.77 -4.59 -13.59
C SER A 817 -5.73 -5.68 -13.93
N ASN A 818 -4.42 -5.42 -13.73
CA ASN A 818 -3.33 -6.30 -14.17
C ASN A 818 -3.16 -7.56 -13.31
N GLY A 819 -4.00 -8.57 -13.55
CA GLY A 819 -3.76 -9.94 -13.08
C GLY A 819 -3.94 -10.14 -11.58
N ASP A 820 -4.74 -9.31 -10.91
CA ASP A 820 -5.33 -9.71 -9.63
C ASP A 820 -6.11 -11.02 -9.88
N PRO A 821 -5.91 -12.08 -9.06
CA PRO A 821 -6.74 -13.28 -9.18
C PRO A 821 -8.24 -12.99 -9.06
N VAL A 822 -8.62 -11.84 -8.48
CA VAL A 822 -9.99 -11.35 -8.45
C VAL A 822 -10.05 -9.98 -9.13
N ALA A 823 -10.56 -9.95 -10.36
CA ALA A 823 -10.87 -8.70 -11.04
C ALA A 823 -11.79 -7.87 -10.13
N GLY A 824 -11.43 -6.61 -9.90
CA GLY A 824 -12.26 -5.67 -9.16
C GLY A 824 -12.03 -5.53 -7.65
N ARG A 825 -11.03 -6.21 -7.08
CA ARG A 825 -10.68 -6.10 -5.65
C ARG A 825 -10.34 -4.67 -5.17
N ASN A 826 -9.49 -3.96 -5.92
CA ASN A 826 -8.74 -2.82 -5.38
C ASN A 826 -9.48 -1.45 -5.39
N TRP A 827 -10.75 -1.41 -5.80
CA TRP A 827 -11.46 -0.13 -6.03
C TRP A 827 -12.72 0.05 -5.18
N ASP A 828 -13.16 -0.96 -4.43
CA ASP A 828 -14.23 -0.85 -3.41
C ASP A 828 -13.70 -1.07 -1.97
N ILE A 829 -12.38 -0.91 -1.77
CA ILE A 829 -11.74 -1.05 -0.45
C ILE A 829 -12.10 0.14 0.44
N THR A 830 -12.44 -0.15 1.70
CA THR A 830 -12.67 0.86 2.75
C THR A 830 -11.47 0.91 3.69
N PHE A 831 -10.92 2.11 3.91
CA PHE A 831 -9.84 2.31 4.89
C PHE A 831 -10.34 2.07 6.33
N PRO A 832 -9.60 1.35 7.18
CA PRO A 832 -10.07 0.99 8.54
C PRO A 832 -10.15 2.17 9.53
N GLN A 833 -9.82 3.38 9.10
CA GLN A 833 -9.82 4.60 9.91
C GLN A 833 -10.22 5.80 9.01
N ASP A 834 -10.39 6.98 9.59
CA ASP A 834 -10.61 8.20 8.81
C ASP A 834 -9.39 8.47 7.91
N VAL A 835 -9.59 8.42 6.59
CA VAL A 835 -8.53 8.60 5.58
C VAL A 835 -7.89 9.99 5.61
N ARG A 836 -8.54 10.98 6.24
CA ARG A 836 -7.94 12.30 6.48
C ARG A 836 -6.86 12.25 7.55
N ASN A 837 -6.70 11.16 8.30
CA ASN A 837 -5.60 10.95 9.23
C ASN A 837 -4.28 10.67 8.48
N CYS A 838 -3.71 11.69 7.84
CA CYS A 838 -2.48 11.54 7.05
C CYS A 838 -1.31 10.94 7.85
N GLN A 839 -1.25 11.16 9.17
CA GLN A 839 -0.23 10.61 10.06
C GLN A 839 -0.23 9.06 10.11
N ALA A 840 -1.30 8.40 9.67
CA ALA A 840 -1.34 6.95 9.55
C ALA A 840 -0.23 6.42 8.62
N CYS A 841 0.05 7.13 7.52
CA CYS A 841 1.07 6.79 6.52
C CYS A 841 2.22 7.82 6.47
N HIS A 842 2.00 9.01 7.02
CA HIS A 842 2.99 10.07 7.16
C HIS A 842 3.25 10.44 8.63
N PRO A 843 3.66 9.49 9.49
CA PRO A 843 3.91 9.79 10.90
C PRO A 843 5.01 10.83 11.07
N ASP A 844 4.82 11.70 12.05
CA ASP A 844 5.85 12.62 12.50
C ASP A 844 7.05 11.82 13.04
N GLY A 845 8.26 12.28 12.73
CA GLY A 845 9.48 11.64 13.20
C GLY A 845 10.01 10.53 12.29
N THR A 846 9.17 9.75 11.61
CA THR A 846 9.60 8.66 10.71
C THR A 846 9.43 8.98 9.23
N SER A 847 8.51 9.88 8.87
CA SER A 847 8.35 10.37 7.49
C SER A 847 8.99 11.74 7.26
N SER A 848 9.19 12.12 5.99
CA SER A 848 9.83 13.38 5.58
C SER A 848 8.98 14.63 5.83
N GLY A 849 7.67 14.49 6.03
CA GLY A 849 6.73 15.61 6.11
C GLY A 849 6.43 16.30 4.76
N THR A 850 6.98 15.79 3.65
CA THR A 850 6.79 16.42 2.31
C THR A 850 5.34 16.36 1.83
N TRP A 851 4.52 15.47 2.38
CA TRP A 851 3.08 15.41 2.10
C TRP A 851 2.38 16.75 2.39
N ALA A 852 2.80 17.46 3.43
CA ALA A 852 2.25 18.76 3.81
C ALA A 852 2.98 19.92 3.14
N ALA A 853 4.31 19.82 2.98
CA ALA A 853 5.13 20.93 2.47
C ALA A 853 5.22 21.00 0.94
N ARG A 854 4.87 19.92 0.22
CA ARG A 854 4.98 19.80 -1.25
C ARG A 854 3.78 19.03 -1.82
N PRO A 855 2.56 19.59 -1.76
CA PRO A 855 1.40 18.97 -2.41
C PRO A 855 1.64 18.81 -3.90
N ASN A 856 1.09 17.73 -4.45
CA ASN A 856 1.09 17.47 -5.89
C ASN A 856 -0.26 16.90 -6.31
N ARG A 857 -0.63 17.16 -7.57
CA ARG A 857 -1.91 16.75 -8.15
C ARG A 857 -2.14 15.25 -8.06
N LEU A 858 -1.10 14.41 -8.10
CA LEU A 858 -1.27 12.97 -8.18
C LEU A 858 -1.76 12.34 -6.88
N ALA A 859 -1.18 12.76 -5.75
CA ALA A 859 -1.66 12.34 -4.43
C ALA A 859 -3.10 12.84 -4.22
N CYS A 860 -3.36 14.11 -4.54
CA CYS A 860 -4.71 14.70 -4.42
C CYS A 860 -5.72 13.99 -5.31
N TRP A 861 -5.40 13.72 -6.57
CA TRP A 861 -6.27 12.99 -7.51
C TRP A 861 -6.45 11.52 -7.13
N GLY A 862 -5.57 10.97 -6.31
CA GLY A 862 -5.79 9.67 -5.69
C GLY A 862 -7.08 9.64 -4.88
N CYS A 863 -7.40 10.70 -4.13
CA CYS A 863 -8.60 10.74 -3.27
C CYS A 863 -9.72 11.65 -3.81
N HIS A 864 -9.38 12.69 -4.58
CA HIS A 864 -10.35 13.69 -5.05
C HIS A 864 -10.61 13.53 -6.54
N ASP A 865 -11.53 12.63 -6.91
CA ASP A 865 -11.75 12.27 -8.31
C ASP A 865 -13.11 12.70 -8.89
N SER A 866 -13.84 13.56 -8.18
CA SER A 866 -15.01 14.23 -8.74
C SER A 866 -14.63 15.08 -9.96
N GLU A 867 -15.57 15.28 -10.88
CA GLU A 867 -15.32 16.10 -12.09
C GLU A 867 -14.82 17.51 -11.74
N ALA A 868 -15.37 18.13 -10.69
CA ALA A 868 -14.93 19.44 -10.22
C ALA A 868 -13.50 19.42 -9.67
N ALA A 869 -13.13 18.39 -8.89
CA ALA A 869 -11.78 18.25 -8.37
C ALA A 869 -10.76 17.99 -9.49
N LYS A 870 -11.09 17.10 -10.43
CA LYS A 870 -10.27 16.82 -11.62
C LYS A 870 -10.06 18.07 -12.47
N ALA A 871 -11.12 18.84 -12.71
CA ALA A 871 -11.04 20.11 -13.43
C ALA A 871 -10.17 21.12 -12.69
N HIS A 872 -10.31 21.25 -11.36
CA HIS A 872 -9.45 22.11 -10.54
C HIS A 872 -7.98 21.72 -10.67
N MET A 873 -7.64 20.45 -10.46
CA MET A 873 -6.25 19.98 -10.55
C MET A 873 -5.68 20.15 -11.96
N ALA A 874 -6.48 19.90 -13.01
CA ALA A 874 -6.08 20.16 -14.38
C ALA A 874 -5.81 21.65 -14.64
N LEU A 875 -6.62 22.57 -14.11
CA LEU A 875 -6.38 24.01 -14.21
C LEU A 875 -5.12 24.47 -13.45
N GLN A 876 -4.74 23.76 -12.38
CA GLN A 876 -3.50 24.01 -11.63
C GLN A 876 -2.28 23.30 -12.22
N THR A 877 -2.44 22.62 -13.36
CA THR A 877 -1.39 21.83 -13.99
C THR A 877 -1.18 22.29 -15.44
N LEU A 878 -0.04 22.89 -15.73
CA LEU A 878 0.42 23.05 -17.10
C LEU A 878 1.09 21.74 -17.52
N ASP A 879 0.47 21.02 -18.45
CA ASP A 879 1.04 19.82 -19.08
C ASP A 879 1.55 20.17 -20.49
N PRO A 880 2.86 20.26 -20.70
CA PRO A 880 3.44 20.53 -22.01
C PRO A 880 3.30 19.36 -23.01
N THR A 881 2.91 18.16 -22.54
CA THR A 881 2.67 16.97 -23.35
C THR A 881 1.27 16.37 -23.11
N PRO A 882 0.19 17.12 -23.41
CA PRO A 882 -1.18 16.82 -22.96
C PRO A 882 -1.78 15.50 -23.46
N ALA A 883 -1.12 14.83 -24.42
CA ALA A 883 -1.50 13.50 -24.86
C ALA A 883 -1.14 12.40 -23.84
N ASN A 884 -0.29 12.68 -22.85
CA ASN A 884 0.03 11.75 -21.77
C ASN A 884 0.03 12.45 -20.39
N PRO A 885 -1.02 12.27 -19.58
CA PRO A 885 -1.15 12.94 -18.28
C PRO A 885 -0.23 12.36 -17.18
N TRP A 886 0.71 11.48 -17.55
CA TRP A 886 1.71 10.87 -16.68
C TRP A 886 3.13 11.27 -17.06
N SER A 887 3.29 12.20 -17.99
CA SER A 887 4.56 12.50 -18.63
C SER A 887 5.67 12.90 -17.65
N GLY A 888 5.33 13.35 -16.46
CA GLY A 888 6.30 13.79 -15.46
C GLY A 888 6.87 15.18 -15.74
N ASP A 889 6.47 15.80 -16.85
CA ASP A 889 6.94 17.10 -17.31
C ASP A 889 5.98 18.25 -16.95
N GLU A 890 4.91 17.93 -16.22
CA GLU A 890 3.87 18.83 -15.78
C GLU A 890 4.39 19.83 -14.74
N GLN A 891 3.88 21.06 -14.80
CA GLN A 891 4.18 22.14 -13.89
C GLN A 891 2.92 22.47 -13.09
N GLU A 892 3.04 22.39 -11.77
CA GLU A 892 1.90 22.47 -10.86
C GLU A 892 2.01 23.72 -9.99
N SER A 893 0.91 24.49 -9.89
CA SER A 893 0.79 25.62 -8.96
C SER A 893 0.35 25.19 -7.56
N CYS A 894 0.16 23.89 -7.30
CA CYS A 894 -0.35 23.38 -6.03
C CYS A 894 0.39 23.92 -4.81
N GLN A 895 1.73 23.89 -4.80
CA GLN A 895 2.55 24.39 -3.68
C GLN A 895 2.45 25.91 -3.46
N ALA A 896 2.07 26.68 -4.49
CA ALA A 896 1.88 28.12 -4.35
C ALA A 896 0.51 28.46 -3.72
N CYS A 897 -0.48 27.57 -3.91
CA CYS A 897 -1.87 27.76 -3.48
C CYS A 897 -2.21 27.04 -2.16
N HIS A 898 -1.50 25.96 -1.84
CA HIS A 898 -1.70 25.05 -0.70
C HIS A 898 -0.38 24.80 0.02
#